data_AF-A0A9W9HBM9-F1
#
_entry.id   AF-A0A9W9HBM9-F1
#
_cell.length_a   1.000
_cell.length_b   1.000
_cell.length_c   1.000
_cell.angle_alpha   90.00
_cell.angle_beta   90.00
_cell.angle_gamma   90.00
#
_symmetry.space_group_name_H-M   'P 1'
#
loop_
_entity.id
_entity.type
_entity.pdbx_description
1 polymer ?
#
loop_
_entity_poly.entity_id
_entity_poly.type
_entity_poly.pdbx_seq_one_letter_code
_entity_poly.pdbx_strand_id
1 'polypeptide(L)'
;MDSNNSRMAIISHPEYSVSYENGQQKGSDGVGSIVLADAIIANTPNGILTSLYAQNSTSLLLQNVGFFNVKDAVVDSAQNKVLLAGGNEVLKDSWGFGMVNDASGAGSFVDGQDIPTMNRTEAIVGIQSYVKPNLFTRRRPQYEDLRTDQVINVKKMGAKGDGSTDDTAILNYAFSFAANLSSVVYIPYGIYKIQDTLHIPVGSRIVGQAWSQIMAVGDKFADVDNPRVAVKVGYSGDVGIVEIQDLLFTVSGPTAGVVLVEWNVEQSVKGSAAMWDSHIRIGGAAGSNMQKAQCPKKTGQVNKDCIAASLLLHLTSKSTAYLENIWVWVADHDLDVASQDQLDVYAARGILIESQLAWLYGTASEHSTLYQYQLSGAKNILMAMIQTESPYYQPVPPAPGPFTPGTFANDPRFEDREPNSALCAVSWAVRIIDSSSVWILGSGIYSWFSDYSQDCVGTNNCQQRAFGIEQSFDIWIYNLCTKAIVEMITPFKGIPTYAKDNINGYLSSILTWLGGTNQTAGEREFEGFGIYSSTALDGVNFSMSCKTSLMDRIKCDPMLSTMMMATYHGSLYNETLTESLCDPSCGKSLGQWFHSVQQNCAEYNQNGMPKNSSILLQFSSVYFETDIIDSFTLVSKTEDMPRNEACSYCYTERLQMMQRTPYSGYDDYYQGVLQTINKRCGLNAPTDVLKIPRDAPVKEDTFCLSDSFYTTVEDDTCTSIAKANKVSSAALYMGNQDLILDCSSLSAGLKLCLPLSCNATYSIEPADNCTTIEYAYSLKSGDVRKYNPWVSYDCDNLQVAGKIYGTNICLSLQGGEHSGNSANDGSTTPSPSDVYVYNAVPPPSNATLAEGTTQNCGKWHEAMTGDSCVGICGQYGITHAVFVMVNPSLDSTHCSNTLQAGKTYCAGPTYSWNQTDGSNSPALSI
;
A
#
# COMPACT_ATOMS: atom_id res chain seq x y z
N MET A 1 3.48 10.95 -35.68
CA MET A 1 3.38 10.52 -37.08
C MET A 1 4.26 9.30 -37.23
N ASP A 2 3.65 8.11 -37.28
CA ASP A 2 4.20 6.97 -38.00
C ASP A 2 2.99 6.25 -38.62
N SER A 3 2.78 6.58 -39.89
CA SER A 3 1.71 6.09 -40.74
C SER A 3 2.18 4.83 -41.43
N ASN A 4 1.93 3.65 -40.85
CA ASN A 4 2.06 2.38 -41.57
C ASN A 4 1.11 1.33 -40.96
N ASN A 5 -0.04 1.13 -41.63
CA ASN A 5 -0.90 -0.06 -41.63
C ASN A 5 -1.08 -0.82 -40.29
N SER A 6 -1.76 -0.22 -39.32
CA SER A 6 -2.30 -0.96 -38.16
C SER A 6 -3.62 -1.64 -38.54
N ARG A 7 -3.57 -2.86 -39.12
CA ARG A 7 -4.75 -3.73 -39.21
C ARG A 7 -4.92 -4.44 -37.87
N MET A 8 -5.86 -4.02 -37.03
CA MET A 8 -6.29 -4.82 -35.88
C MET A 8 -7.47 -5.71 -36.32
N ALA A 9 -7.19 -6.74 -37.11
CA ALA A 9 -8.18 -7.79 -37.34
C ALA A 9 -8.17 -8.70 -36.10
N ILE A 10 -9.02 -8.40 -35.12
CA ILE A 10 -9.46 -9.45 -34.20
C ILE A 10 -10.25 -10.40 -35.10
N ILE A 11 -9.73 -11.60 -35.34
CA ILE A 11 -10.39 -12.68 -36.07
C ILE A 11 -10.68 -13.74 -35.00
N SER A 12 -11.91 -13.79 -34.48
CA SER A 12 -12.36 -15.02 -33.82
C SER A 12 -12.79 -16.00 -34.91
N HIS A 13 -11.90 -16.95 -35.24
CA HIS A 13 -12.28 -18.18 -35.94
C HIS A 13 -12.05 -19.34 -34.98
N PRO A 14 -13.04 -20.23 -34.86
CA PRO A 14 -12.71 -21.64 -34.97
C PRO A 14 -13.52 -22.24 -36.11
N GLU A 15 -12.86 -22.62 -37.21
CA GLU A 15 -13.38 -23.65 -38.11
C GLU A 15 -13.33 -25.01 -37.40
N TYR A 16 -14.13 -25.28 -36.36
CA TYR A 16 -14.13 -26.63 -35.77
C TYR A 16 -15.53 -27.08 -35.32
N SER A 17 -15.91 -28.22 -35.88
CA SER A 17 -17.19 -28.92 -35.76
C SER A 17 -17.66 -29.17 -34.33
N VAL A 18 -18.96 -28.93 -34.08
CA VAL A 18 -19.68 -29.49 -32.92
C VAL A 18 -19.78 -31.01 -33.10
N SER A 19 -19.14 -31.79 -32.23
CA SER A 19 -19.36 -33.23 -32.14
C SER A 19 -20.01 -33.61 -30.82
N TYR A 20 -21.05 -34.44 -30.88
CA TYR A 20 -21.71 -35.02 -29.72
C TYR A 20 -21.15 -36.42 -29.47
N GLU A 21 -20.51 -36.63 -28.31
CA GLU A 21 -20.33 -37.95 -27.71
C GLU A 21 -20.95 -37.92 -26.31
N ASN A 22 -21.77 -38.91 -25.98
CA ASN A 22 -22.45 -39.06 -24.68
C ASN A 22 -23.36 -37.90 -24.23
N GLY A 23 -23.90 -37.11 -25.16
CA GLY A 23 -24.90 -36.09 -24.83
C GLY A 23 -24.34 -34.81 -24.18
N GLN A 24 -23.02 -34.63 -24.15
CA GLN A 24 -22.39 -33.36 -23.77
C GLN A 24 -21.93 -32.58 -25.01
N GLN A 25 -22.26 -31.30 -25.02
CA GLN A 25 -21.86 -30.36 -26.08
C GLN A 25 -20.40 -29.96 -25.85
N LYS A 26 -19.45 -30.58 -26.56
CA LYS A 26 -18.08 -30.08 -26.61
C LYS A 26 -18.03 -28.89 -27.57
N GLY A 27 -18.05 -27.67 -27.04
CA GLY A 27 -17.73 -26.46 -27.81
C GLY A 27 -16.24 -26.45 -28.15
N SER A 28 -15.88 -26.06 -29.37
CA SER A 28 -14.48 -25.85 -29.77
C SER A 28 -13.88 -24.62 -29.06
N ASP A 29 -12.59 -24.69 -28.72
CA ASP A 29 -11.81 -23.61 -28.09
C ASP A 29 -11.71 -22.36 -29.00
N GLY A 30 -12.67 -21.44 -28.85
CA GLY A 30 -12.70 -20.13 -29.51
C GLY A 30 -12.50 -18.98 -28.51
N VAL A 31 -12.58 -17.74 -29.00
CA VAL A 31 -12.54 -16.55 -28.15
C VAL A 31 -13.83 -16.47 -27.33
N GLY A 32 -13.73 -16.72 -26.01
CA GLY A 32 -14.87 -16.61 -25.09
C GLY A 32 -15.38 -15.17 -24.96
N SER A 33 -14.48 -14.23 -24.65
CA SER A 33 -14.85 -12.82 -24.50
C SER A 33 -13.69 -11.86 -24.74
N ILE A 34 -14.00 -10.61 -25.14
CA ILE A 34 -13.03 -9.52 -25.32
C ILE A 34 -13.59 -8.23 -24.72
N VAL A 35 -12.72 -7.48 -24.02
CA VAL A 35 -12.91 -6.04 -23.77
C VAL A 35 -11.84 -5.30 -24.55
N LEU A 36 -12.25 -4.35 -25.38
CA LEU A 36 -11.36 -3.38 -26.01
C LEU A 36 -11.69 -2.00 -25.44
N ALA A 37 -10.76 -1.47 -24.64
CA ALA A 37 -10.91 -0.16 -24.01
C ALA A 37 -9.90 0.85 -24.57
N ASP A 38 -10.29 2.13 -24.65
CA ASP A 38 -9.42 3.28 -24.96
C ASP A 38 -8.61 3.13 -26.26
N ALA A 39 -9.31 2.75 -27.33
CA ALA A 39 -8.66 2.37 -28.59
C ALA A 39 -9.11 3.23 -29.79
N ILE A 40 -8.22 3.35 -30.77
CA ILE A 40 -8.53 3.89 -32.10
C ILE A 40 -8.24 2.81 -33.14
N ILE A 41 -9.21 2.55 -34.02
CA ILE A 41 -9.05 1.71 -35.21
C ILE A 41 -9.25 2.59 -36.43
N ALA A 42 -8.24 2.69 -37.30
CA ALA A 42 -8.29 3.63 -38.42
C ALA A 42 -7.79 3.05 -39.76
N ASN A 43 -8.34 3.58 -40.85
CA ASN A 43 -7.90 3.34 -42.23
C ASN A 43 -7.88 1.85 -42.63
N THR A 44 -8.91 1.10 -42.26
CA THR A 44 -9.07 -0.33 -42.58
C THR A 44 -10.46 -0.60 -43.16
N PRO A 45 -10.63 -1.52 -44.12
CA PRO A 45 -11.95 -1.87 -44.64
C PRO A 45 -12.90 -2.37 -43.53
N ASN A 46 -12.42 -3.28 -42.69
CA ASN A 46 -13.17 -3.79 -41.54
C ASN A 46 -12.40 -3.47 -40.26
N GLY A 47 -13.10 -3.02 -39.23
CA GLY A 47 -12.54 -2.79 -37.90
C GLY A 47 -12.32 -4.12 -37.16
N ILE A 48 -13.39 -4.72 -36.67
CA ILE A 48 -13.39 -5.97 -35.89
C ILE A 48 -14.19 -7.04 -36.63
N LEU A 49 -13.64 -8.26 -36.72
CA LEU A 49 -14.33 -9.42 -37.27
C LEU A 49 -14.65 -10.42 -36.16
N THR A 50 -15.92 -10.77 -36.01
CA THR A 50 -16.37 -11.77 -35.02
C THR A 50 -17.08 -12.93 -35.70
N SER A 51 -17.38 -13.97 -34.93
CA SER A 51 -18.20 -15.11 -35.33
C SER A 51 -19.23 -15.42 -34.23
N LEU A 52 -20.46 -14.91 -34.34
CA LEU A 52 -21.56 -15.29 -33.46
C LEU A 52 -22.32 -16.48 -34.05
N TYR A 53 -21.92 -17.70 -33.70
CA TYR A 53 -22.59 -18.91 -34.16
C TYR A 53 -23.95 -19.14 -33.47
N ALA A 54 -24.09 -18.68 -32.23
CA ALA A 54 -25.31 -18.72 -31.44
C ALA A 54 -25.35 -17.54 -30.45
N GLN A 55 -26.51 -17.31 -29.83
CA GLN A 55 -26.61 -16.41 -28.67
C GLN A 55 -25.62 -16.87 -27.59
N ASN A 56 -24.86 -15.91 -27.05
CA ASN A 56 -23.84 -16.11 -26.01
C ASN A 56 -22.71 -17.13 -26.35
N SER A 57 -22.36 -17.26 -27.64
CA SER A 57 -21.21 -18.07 -28.08
C SER A 57 -19.85 -17.35 -28.03
N THR A 58 -19.89 -16.03 -27.87
CA THR A 58 -18.74 -15.13 -27.65
C THR A 58 -19.29 -13.77 -27.18
N SER A 59 -18.48 -12.96 -26.50
CA SER A 59 -18.86 -11.59 -26.12
C SER A 59 -17.79 -10.56 -26.49
N LEU A 60 -18.23 -9.35 -26.81
CA LEU A 60 -17.37 -8.22 -27.13
C LEU A 60 -17.91 -6.97 -26.45
N LEU A 61 -17.06 -6.33 -25.65
CA LEU A 61 -17.29 -4.99 -25.13
C LEU A 61 -16.28 -4.02 -25.74
N LEU A 62 -16.78 -2.94 -26.34
CA LEU A 62 -16.02 -1.76 -26.69
C LEU A 62 -16.27 -0.70 -25.63
N GLN A 63 -15.21 -0.09 -25.10
CA GLN A 63 -15.26 0.96 -24.09
C GLN A 63 -14.37 2.12 -24.56
N ASN A 64 -14.95 3.30 -24.82
CA ASN A 64 -14.22 4.48 -25.28
C ASN A 64 -13.37 4.19 -26.56
N VAL A 65 -14.00 3.66 -27.60
CA VAL A 65 -13.35 3.24 -28.86
C VAL A 65 -13.80 4.12 -30.03
N GLY A 66 -12.84 4.58 -30.83
CA GLY A 66 -13.08 5.34 -32.06
C GLY A 66 -12.70 4.56 -33.33
N PHE A 67 -13.56 4.61 -34.35
CA PHE A 67 -13.29 4.08 -35.69
C PHE A 67 -13.18 5.24 -36.70
N PHE A 68 -12.06 5.35 -37.41
CA PHE A 68 -11.80 6.45 -38.35
C PHE A 68 -11.46 5.94 -39.74
N ASN A 69 -12.21 6.36 -40.76
CA ASN A 69 -12.08 5.84 -42.13
C ASN A 69 -12.14 4.30 -42.17
N VAL A 70 -13.11 3.74 -41.46
CA VAL A 70 -13.38 2.30 -41.43
C VAL A 70 -14.71 2.05 -42.12
N LYS A 71 -14.80 1.15 -43.09
CA LYS A 71 -16.08 0.95 -43.82
C LYS A 71 -17.10 0.22 -42.93
N ASP A 72 -16.70 -0.92 -42.38
CA ASP A 72 -17.55 -1.73 -41.50
C ASP A 72 -16.83 -1.88 -40.14
N ALA A 73 -17.33 -1.24 -39.08
CA ALA A 73 -16.62 -1.17 -37.80
C ALA A 73 -16.60 -2.51 -37.05
N VAL A 74 -17.73 -3.22 -37.00
CA VAL A 74 -17.82 -4.59 -36.43
C VAL A 74 -18.67 -5.46 -37.35
N VAL A 75 -18.15 -6.61 -37.75
CA VAL A 75 -18.81 -7.56 -38.66
C VAL A 75 -18.84 -8.94 -38.04
N ASP A 76 -20.02 -9.54 -37.98
CA ASP A 76 -20.18 -10.98 -37.78
C ASP A 76 -19.99 -11.71 -39.11
N SER A 77 -18.84 -12.33 -39.25
CA SER A 77 -18.44 -13.07 -40.45
C SER A 77 -19.20 -14.39 -40.61
N ALA A 78 -19.70 -14.99 -39.53
CA ALA A 78 -20.44 -16.25 -39.59
C ALA A 78 -21.83 -16.07 -40.20
N GLN A 79 -22.50 -14.95 -39.86
CA GLN A 79 -23.81 -14.59 -40.40
C GLN A 79 -23.72 -13.60 -41.58
N ASN A 80 -22.51 -13.17 -41.96
CA ASN A 80 -22.27 -12.11 -42.94
C ASN A 80 -23.09 -10.83 -42.65
N LYS A 81 -23.11 -10.43 -41.36
CA LYS A 81 -23.91 -9.33 -40.82
C LYS A 81 -22.99 -8.22 -40.30
N VAL A 82 -23.21 -6.98 -40.73
CA VAL A 82 -22.57 -5.82 -40.12
C VAL A 82 -23.29 -5.51 -38.81
N LEU A 83 -22.59 -5.65 -37.68
CA LEU A 83 -23.14 -5.36 -36.34
C LEU A 83 -23.00 -3.88 -35.98
N LEU A 84 -21.90 -3.26 -36.40
CA LEU A 84 -21.68 -1.82 -36.26
C LEU A 84 -21.15 -1.27 -37.59
N ALA A 85 -21.93 -0.36 -38.20
CA ALA A 85 -21.50 0.33 -39.41
C ALA A 85 -20.27 1.20 -39.11
N GLY A 86 -19.33 1.26 -40.06
CA GLY A 86 -18.22 2.20 -40.01
C GLY A 86 -18.56 3.53 -40.70
N GLY A 87 -17.57 4.39 -40.81
CA GLY A 87 -17.64 5.67 -41.49
C GLY A 87 -16.30 6.41 -41.45
N ASN A 88 -16.33 7.70 -41.79
CA ASN A 88 -15.18 8.58 -41.60
C ASN A 88 -14.81 8.71 -40.12
N GLU A 89 -15.82 8.74 -39.26
CA GLU A 89 -15.69 8.82 -37.80
C GLU A 89 -16.91 8.15 -37.15
N VAL A 90 -16.68 7.13 -36.32
CA VAL A 90 -17.69 6.47 -35.49
C VAL A 90 -17.10 6.31 -34.09
N LEU A 91 -17.67 7.02 -33.12
CA LEU A 91 -17.18 7.03 -31.74
C LEU A 91 -18.16 6.25 -30.84
N LYS A 92 -17.63 5.33 -30.03
CA LYS A 92 -18.42 4.52 -29.09
C LYS A 92 -17.88 4.66 -27.68
N ASP A 93 -18.74 5.15 -26.79
CA ASP A 93 -18.45 5.22 -25.37
C ASP A 93 -18.53 3.85 -24.70
N SER A 94 -19.60 3.10 -24.96
CA SER A 94 -19.73 1.71 -24.56
C SER A 94 -20.70 0.98 -25.50
N TRP A 95 -20.24 -0.06 -26.17
CA TRP A 95 -21.01 -0.79 -27.18
C TRP A 95 -20.60 -2.26 -27.21
N GLY A 96 -21.51 -3.20 -27.44
CA GLY A 96 -21.13 -4.60 -27.50
C GLY A 96 -22.24 -5.59 -27.80
N PHE A 97 -21.87 -6.87 -27.76
CA PHE A 97 -22.78 -8.02 -27.77
C PHE A 97 -22.41 -9.04 -26.69
N GLY A 98 -23.41 -9.70 -26.10
CA GLY A 98 -23.22 -10.66 -25.00
C GLY A 98 -24.37 -10.64 -23.97
N MET A 99 -24.25 -11.37 -22.87
CA MET A 99 -25.27 -11.38 -21.82
C MET A 99 -25.19 -10.16 -20.90
N VAL A 100 -26.30 -9.46 -20.72
CA VAL A 100 -26.46 -8.33 -19.79
C VAL A 100 -27.38 -8.75 -18.66
N ASN A 101 -26.93 -8.59 -17.42
CA ASN A 101 -27.69 -8.93 -16.22
C ASN A 101 -27.88 -7.70 -15.34
N ASP A 102 -28.94 -7.68 -14.55
CA ASP A 102 -29.23 -6.64 -13.55
C ASP A 102 -29.52 -7.25 -12.17
N ALA A 103 -30.05 -6.45 -11.24
CA ALA A 103 -30.36 -6.90 -9.88
C ALA A 103 -31.51 -7.92 -9.80
N SER A 104 -32.29 -8.12 -10.88
CA SER A 104 -33.36 -9.13 -10.92
C SER A 104 -32.83 -10.55 -11.08
N GLY A 105 -31.55 -10.70 -11.43
CA GLY A 105 -30.92 -11.99 -11.75
C GLY A 105 -31.31 -12.56 -13.12
N ALA A 106 -32.24 -11.92 -13.85
CA ALA A 106 -32.57 -12.31 -15.22
C ALA A 106 -31.61 -11.66 -16.23
N GLY A 107 -30.98 -12.47 -17.07
CA GLY A 107 -30.11 -12.01 -18.14
C GLY A 107 -30.85 -11.83 -19.46
N SER A 108 -30.39 -10.88 -20.28
CA SER A 108 -30.81 -10.75 -21.68
C SER A 108 -29.61 -10.66 -22.60
N PHE A 109 -29.71 -11.29 -23.77
CA PHE A 109 -28.67 -11.21 -24.77
C PHE A 109 -28.82 -9.90 -25.57
N VAL A 110 -27.74 -9.13 -25.66
CA VAL A 110 -27.66 -7.94 -26.50
C VAL A 110 -26.83 -8.26 -27.75
N ASP A 111 -27.34 -7.88 -28.93
CA ASP A 111 -26.78 -8.23 -30.24
C ASP A 111 -26.30 -6.98 -30.99
N GLY A 112 -25.28 -6.32 -30.44
CA GLY A 112 -24.62 -5.18 -31.07
C GLY A 112 -25.32 -3.85 -30.81
N GLN A 113 -25.29 -3.37 -29.57
CA GLN A 113 -25.93 -2.10 -29.17
C GLN A 113 -25.12 -1.36 -28.12
N ASP A 114 -25.50 -0.10 -27.86
CA ASP A 114 -24.88 0.70 -26.80
C ASP A 114 -25.21 0.09 -25.42
N ILE A 115 -24.19 -0.01 -24.58
CA ILE A 115 -24.26 -0.63 -23.25
C ILE A 115 -24.13 0.46 -22.19
N PRO A 116 -24.85 0.41 -21.07
CA PRO A 116 -24.64 1.33 -19.96
C PRO A 116 -23.15 1.42 -19.57
N THR A 117 -22.68 2.64 -19.43
CA THR A 117 -21.26 2.93 -19.21
C THR A 117 -21.07 3.61 -17.87
N MET A 118 -19.98 3.24 -17.20
CA MET A 118 -19.55 3.87 -15.98
C MET A 118 -19.22 5.35 -16.17
N ASN A 119 -19.35 6.13 -15.10
CA ASN A 119 -18.86 7.50 -15.10
C ASN A 119 -17.33 7.51 -14.99
N ARG A 120 -16.65 8.03 -16.01
CA ARG A 120 -15.20 8.19 -16.05
C ARG A 120 -14.79 9.47 -15.30
N THR A 121 -14.69 9.37 -13.98
CA THR A 121 -14.34 10.50 -13.12
C THR A 121 -12.89 10.94 -13.32
N GLU A 122 -12.59 12.21 -12.99
CA GLU A 122 -11.22 12.76 -13.06
C GLU A 122 -10.21 11.94 -12.24
N ALA A 123 -10.66 11.28 -11.17
CA ALA A 123 -9.81 10.47 -10.32
C ALA A 123 -9.15 9.30 -11.07
N ILE A 124 -9.89 8.61 -11.96
CA ILE A 124 -9.42 7.37 -12.61
C ILE A 124 -8.87 7.54 -14.03
N VAL A 125 -9.10 8.68 -14.67
CA VAL A 125 -8.67 8.93 -16.06
C VAL A 125 -7.32 9.65 -16.12
N GLY A 126 -6.59 9.45 -17.22
CA GLY A 126 -5.38 10.21 -17.54
C GLY A 126 -5.69 11.48 -18.35
N ILE A 127 -4.62 12.14 -18.80
CA ILE A 127 -4.73 13.34 -19.65
C ILE A 127 -4.98 13.03 -21.12
N GLN A 128 -4.72 11.79 -21.55
CA GLN A 128 -4.95 11.36 -22.93
C GLN A 128 -6.45 11.19 -23.18
N SER A 129 -6.91 11.56 -24.37
CA SER A 129 -8.30 11.43 -24.77
C SER A 129 -8.39 11.09 -26.24
N TYR A 130 -9.22 10.11 -26.57
CA TYR A 130 -9.57 9.76 -27.95
C TYR A 130 -11.02 10.12 -28.25
N VAL A 131 -11.97 9.54 -27.50
CA VAL A 131 -13.39 9.92 -27.52
C VAL A 131 -13.74 10.67 -26.23
N LYS A 132 -13.43 10.02 -25.11
CA LYS A 132 -13.42 10.56 -23.75
C LYS A 132 -12.01 10.37 -23.15
N PRO A 133 -11.72 11.04 -22.01
CA PRO A 133 -10.48 10.78 -21.27
C PRO A 133 -10.27 9.28 -21.05
N ASN A 134 -9.09 8.81 -21.43
CA ASN A 134 -8.67 7.42 -21.30
C ASN A 134 -8.45 7.09 -19.83
N LEU A 135 -8.62 5.83 -19.45
CA LEU A 135 -8.23 5.34 -18.14
C LEU A 135 -6.76 5.64 -17.90
N PHE A 136 -6.42 6.05 -16.68
CA PHE A 136 -5.05 6.35 -16.34
C PHE A 136 -4.19 5.09 -16.45
N THR A 137 -3.12 5.18 -17.22
CA THR A 137 -2.12 4.14 -17.38
C THR A 137 -0.75 4.75 -17.18
N ARG A 138 0.15 4.00 -16.55
CA ARG A 138 1.53 4.38 -16.30
C ARG A 138 2.42 3.18 -16.58
N ARG A 139 3.27 3.30 -17.60
CA ARG A 139 4.26 2.27 -17.90
C ARG A 139 5.30 2.19 -16.79
N ARG A 140 5.81 0.98 -16.58
CA ARG A 140 6.96 0.71 -15.72
C ARG A 140 8.13 1.65 -16.04
N PRO A 141 8.63 2.45 -15.08
CA PRO A 141 9.78 3.32 -15.27
C PRO A 141 11.06 2.53 -15.58
N GLN A 142 11.77 2.92 -16.64
CA GLN A 142 13.04 2.28 -17.02
C GLN A 142 14.28 3.08 -16.58
N TYR A 143 14.09 4.30 -16.08
CA TYR A 143 15.15 5.16 -15.53
C TYR A 143 16.32 5.43 -16.49
N GLU A 144 16.04 5.51 -17.79
CA GLU A 144 17.07 5.68 -18.84
C GLU A 144 17.84 7.00 -18.75
N ASP A 145 17.27 7.96 -18.02
CA ASP A 145 17.80 9.28 -17.73
C ASP A 145 18.71 9.32 -16.49
N LEU A 146 18.78 8.24 -15.70
CA LEU A 146 19.63 8.17 -14.51
C LEU A 146 21.03 7.67 -14.83
N ARG A 147 22.02 8.26 -14.15
CA ARG A 147 23.40 7.79 -14.21
C ARG A 147 23.66 6.67 -13.19
N THR A 148 24.70 5.88 -13.42
CA THR A 148 25.07 4.75 -12.55
C THR A 148 25.43 5.15 -11.12
N ASP A 149 25.88 6.38 -10.88
CA ASP A 149 26.16 6.91 -9.53
C ASP A 149 24.90 7.29 -8.74
N GLN A 150 23.74 7.30 -9.40
CA GLN A 150 22.41 7.47 -8.77
C GLN A 150 21.71 6.12 -8.55
N VAL A 151 22.45 5.01 -8.68
CA VAL A 151 21.95 3.66 -8.48
C VAL A 151 22.71 3.01 -7.33
N ILE A 152 21.99 2.76 -6.25
CA ILE A 152 22.51 2.18 -5.01
C ILE A 152 22.34 0.67 -5.05
N ASN A 153 23.44 -0.06 -5.26
CA ASN A 153 23.44 -1.52 -5.25
C ASN A 153 23.54 -2.05 -3.82
N VAL A 154 22.51 -2.73 -3.33
CA VAL A 154 22.45 -3.21 -1.93
C VAL A 154 23.56 -4.20 -1.58
N LYS A 155 24.04 -5.01 -2.54
CA LYS A 155 25.17 -5.93 -2.30
C LYS A 155 26.49 -5.19 -2.11
N LYS A 156 26.67 -4.05 -2.78
CA LYS A 156 27.82 -3.17 -2.55
C LYS A 156 27.76 -2.48 -1.18
N MET A 157 26.55 -2.29 -0.63
CA MET A 157 26.36 -1.73 0.72
C MET A 157 26.54 -2.78 1.82
N GLY A 158 26.47 -4.07 1.50
CA GLY A 158 26.75 -5.16 2.44
C GLY A 158 25.66 -6.23 2.52
N ALA A 159 24.50 -6.03 1.87
CA ALA A 159 23.46 -7.05 1.79
C ALA A 159 24.02 -8.31 1.10
N LYS A 160 23.70 -9.48 1.61
CA LYS A 160 24.24 -10.74 1.08
C LYS A 160 23.36 -11.31 -0.01
N GLY A 161 22.05 -11.34 0.21
CA GLY A 161 21.11 -11.99 -0.69
C GLY A 161 21.42 -13.47 -0.90
N ASP A 162 21.96 -14.14 0.13
CA ASP A 162 22.46 -15.52 0.10
C ASP A 162 21.44 -16.55 0.63
N GLY A 163 20.23 -16.10 0.98
CA GLY A 163 19.18 -16.94 1.56
C GLY A 163 19.48 -17.43 2.97
N SER A 164 20.46 -16.84 3.66
CA SER A 164 20.87 -17.27 5.01
C SER A 164 21.07 -16.10 5.96
N THR A 165 21.79 -15.06 5.52
CA THR A 165 22.09 -13.86 6.31
C THR A 165 20.84 -13.00 6.48
N ASP A 166 20.64 -12.46 7.68
CA ASP A 166 19.60 -11.45 7.93
C ASP A 166 20.04 -10.11 7.30
N ASP A 167 19.35 -9.72 6.23
CA ASP A 167 19.59 -8.51 5.47
C ASP A 167 18.66 -7.35 5.90
N THR A 168 17.81 -7.52 6.93
CA THR A 168 16.82 -6.49 7.34
C THR A 168 17.47 -5.12 7.57
N ALA A 169 18.48 -5.04 8.44
CA ALA A 169 19.06 -3.77 8.85
C ALA A 169 19.73 -3.02 7.69
N ILE A 170 20.46 -3.75 6.84
CA ILE A 170 21.17 -3.14 5.71
C ILE A 170 20.23 -2.73 4.58
N LEU A 171 19.14 -3.46 4.35
CA LEU A 171 18.11 -3.07 3.38
C LEU A 171 17.32 -1.85 3.86
N ASN A 172 16.92 -1.80 5.14
CA ASN A 172 16.30 -0.61 5.73
C ASN A 172 17.21 0.61 5.59
N TYR A 173 18.51 0.46 5.86
CA TYR A 173 19.48 1.53 5.64
C TYR A 173 19.57 1.92 4.16
N ALA A 174 19.67 0.96 3.24
CA ALA A 174 19.78 1.23 1.81
C ALA A 174 18.57 1.98 1.26
N PHE A 175 17.35 1.60 1.66
CA PHE A 175 16.12 2.26 1.26
C PHE A 175 16.05 3.68 1.80
N SER A 176 16.30 3.90 3.09
CA SER A 176 16.32 5.25 3.68
C SER A 176 17.41 6.14 3.09
N PHE A 177 18.61 5.61 2.90
CA PHE A 177 19.73 6.32 2.29
C PHE A 177 19.41 6.75 0.86
N ALA A 178 18.91 5.81 0.05
CA ALA A 178 18.58 6.09 -1.33
C ALA A 178 17.35 6.98 -1.47
N ALA A 179 16.34 6.90 -0.60
CA ALA A 179 15.21 7.82 -0.61
C ALA A 179 15.67 9.26 -0.34
N ASN A 180 16.60 9.47 0.59
CA ASN A 180 17.11 10.79 0.96
C ASN A 180 18.01 11.43 -0.13
N LEU A 181 18.90 10.63 -0.74
CA LEU A 181 19.64 11.02 -1.95
C LEU A 181 18.79 10.93 -3.22
N SER A 182 17.59 10.38 -3.04
CA SER A 182 16.56 10.09 -4.02
C SER A 182 17.13 9.44 -5.30
N SER A 183 17.98 8.46 -5.02
CA SER A 183 18.60 7.52 -5.92
C SER A 183 17.72 6.27 -6.07
N VAL A 184 18.00 5.47 -7.08
CA VAL A 184 17.33 4.17 -7.27
C VAL A 184 18.05 3.10 -6.48
N VAL A 185 17.34 2.32 -5.68
CA VAL A 185 17.88 1.11 -5.07
C VAL A 185 17.81 -0.02 -6.06
N TYR A 186 18.97 -0.60 -6.34
CA TYR A 186 19.11 -1.79 -7.15
C TYR A 186 19.35 -2.99 -6.23
N ILE A 187 18.48 -3.99 -6.33
CA ILE A 187 18.55 -5.24 -5.58
C ILE A 187 18.96 -6.34 -6.56
N PRO A 188 20.25 -6.75 -6.61
CA PRO A 188 20.69 -7.84 -7.47
C PRO A 188 19.98 -9.16 -7.16
N TYR A 189 20.04 -10.11 -8.07
CA TYR A 189 19.53 -11.46 -7.88
C TYR A 189 20.00 -12.07 -6.55
N GLY A 190 19.10 -12.69 -5.81
CA GLY A 190 19.39 -13.29 -4.52
C GLY A 190 18.15 -13.47 -3.66
N ILE A 191 18.34 -14.09 -2.51
CA ILE A 191 17.31 -14.25 -1.48
C ILE A 191 17.75 -13.45 -0.26
N TYR A 192 17.09 -12.32 -0.03
CA TYR A 192 17.37 -11.42 1.08
C TYR A 192 16.40 -11.77 2.21
N LYS A 193 16.91 -12.46 3.23
CA LYS A 193 16.08 -12.80 4.39
C LYS A 193 15.86 -11.56 5.24
N ILE A 194 14.62 -11.37 5.68
CA ILE A 194 14.26 -10.37 6.67
C ILE A 194 13.68 -11.05 7.90
N GLN A 195 14.21 -10.72 9.08
CA GLN A 195 13.70 -11.23 10.36
C GLN A 195 12.83 -10.21 11.09
N ASP A 196 12.78 -8.97 10.59
CA ASP A 196 11.91 -7.90 11.07
C ASP A 196 11.38 -7.06 9.89
N THR A 197 10.43 -6.17 10.18
CA THR A 197 9.79 -5.26 9.24
C THR A 197 10.82 -4.50 8.42
N LEU A 198 10.74 -4.69 7.12
CA LEU A 198 11.43 -3.93 6.10
C LEU A 198 10.56 -2.73 5.72
N HIS A 199 11.00 -1.55 6.11
CA HIS A 199 10.32 -0.30 5.81
C HIS A 199 10.83 0.28 4.49
N ILE A 200 9.90 0.54 3.57
CA ILE A 200 10.14 1.24 2.31
C ILE A 200 9.60 2.66 2.49
N PRO A 201 10.46 3.68 2.74
CA PRO A 201 10.01 5.04 2.98
C PRO A 201 9.53 5.72 1.69
N VAL A 202 8.76 6.79 1.86
CA VAL A 202 8.42 7.70 0.75
C VAL A 202 9.69 8.24 0.09
N GLY A 203 9.66 8.38 -1.23
CA GLY A 203 10.81 8.75 -2.06
C GLY A 203 11.58 7.54 -2.62
N SER A 204 11.24 6.32 -2.18
CA SER A 204 11.90 5.10 -2.64
C SER A 204 11.60 4.79 -4.10
N ARG A 205 12.65 4.45 -4.85
CA ARG A 205 12.59 3.83 -6.17
C ARG A 205 13.42 2.56 -6.15
N ILE A 206 12.81 1.41 -6.37
CA ILE A 206 13.44 0.11 -6.12
C ILE A 206 13.31 -0.77 -7.36
N VAL A 207 14.41 -1.36 -7.79
CA VAL A 207 14.51 -2.22 -8.97
C VAL A 207 15.22 -3.52 -8.60
N GLY A 208 14.54 -4.65 -8.78
CA GLY A 208 15.16 -5.96 -8.70
C GLY A 208 15.90 -6.37 -9.98
N GLN A 209 16.65 -7.47 -9.90
CA GLN A 209 17.34 -8.07 -11.05
C GLN A 209 16.76 -9.46 -11.29
N ALA A 210 15.72 -9.51 -12.12
CA ALA A 210 14.99 -10.73 -12.49
C ALA A 210 14.34 -11.45 -11.29
N TRP A 211 15.13 -12.06 -10.41
CA TRP A 211 14.64 -12.93 -9.33
C TRP A 211 15.20 -12.51 -7.97
N SER A 212 14.95 -11.25 -7.60
CA SER A 212 15.34 -10.67 -6.32
C SER A 212 14.25 -10.89 -5.28
N GLN A 213 14.52 -11.76 -4.29
CA GLN A 213 13.52 -12.18 -3.32
C GLN A 213 13.70 -11.46 -1.98
N ILE A 214 12.65 -10.83 -1.48
CA ILE A 214 12.54 -10.41 -0.08
C ILE A 214 11.78 -11.52 0.66
N MET A 215 12.47 -12.25 1.54
CA MET A 215 11.94 -13.43 2.20
C MET A 215 11.78 -13.20 3.70
N ALA A 216 10.54 -13.08 4.18
CA ALA A 216 10.26 -12.95 5.60
C ALA A 216 10.40 -14.29 6.33
N VAL A 217 11.13 -14.31 7.45
CA VAL A 217 11.40 -15.51 8.24
C VAL A 217 11.41 -15.23 9.74
N GLY A 218 11.18 -16.26 10.55
CA GLY A 218 11.41 -16.24 11.99
C GLY A 218 10.21 -15.87 12.85
N ASP A 219 10.41 -15.98 14.16
CA ASP A 219 9.33 -16.02 15.17
C ASP A 219 8.50 -14.73 15.25
N LYS A 220 9.05 -13.58 14.84
CA LYS A 220 8.33 -12.30 14.81
C LYS A 220 7.14 -12.31 13.85
N PHE A 221 7.11 -13.25 12.91
CA PHE A 221 6.03 -13.42 11.94
C PHE A 221 5.23 -14.71 12.17
N ALA A 222 5.46 -15.44 13.27
CA ALA A 222 4.83 -16.74 13.50
C ALA A 222 3.43 -16.66 14.15
N ASP A 223 3.11 -15.57 14.84
CA ASP A 223 1.88 -15.45 15.64
C ASP A 223 0.67 -14.98 14.80
N VAL A 224 -0.23 -15.92 14.49
CA VAL A 224 -1.44 -15.67 13.71
C VAL A 224 -2.44 -14.74 14.43
N ASP A 225 -2.45 -14.73 15.77
CA ASP A 225 -3.37 -13.93 16.57
C ASP A 225 -2.87 -12.49 16.74
N ASN A 226 -1.55 -12.28 16.57
CA ASN A 226 -0.91 -10.96 16.56
C ASN A 226 -0.10 -10.74 15.27
N PRO A 227 -0.77 -10.52 14.11
CA PRO A 227 -0.07 -10.41 12.85
C PRO A 227 0.93 -9.24 12.81
N ARG A 228 2.05 -9.44 12.12
CA ARG A 228 3.10 -8.43 11.94
C ARG A 228 3.41 -8.20 10.47
N VAL A 229 3.56 -6.93 10.11
CA VAL A 229 3.94 -6.50 8.76
C VAL A 229 5.40 -6.84 8.48
N ALA A 230 5.67 -7.57 7.39
CA ALA A 230 7.02 -7.87 6.92
C ALA A 230 7.57 -6.77 6.02
N VAL A 231 6.80 -6.27 5.05
CA VAL A 231 7.19 -5.14 4.20
C VAL A 231 6.17 -4.02 4.37
N LYS A 232 6.62 -2.88 4.90
CA LYS A 232 5.78 -1.71 5.15
C LYS A 232 6.12 -0.58 4.18
N VAL A 233 5.24 -0.32 3.22
CA VAL A 233 5.42 0.71 2.19
C VAL A 233 4.79 2.02 2.64
N GLY A 234 5.64 2.92 3.14
CA GLY A 234 5.23 4.15 3.83
C GLY A 234 4.51 3.89 5.16
N TYR A 235 4.24 4.96 5.89
CA TYR A 235 3.34 4.99 7.04
C TYR A 235 1.97 5.54 6.65
N SER A 236 0.97 5.29 7.49
CA SER A 236 -0.38 5.81 7.24
C SER A 236 -0.38 7.35 7.26
N GLY A 237 -0.84 7.97 6.18
CA GLY A 237 -0.84 9.43 6.01
C GLY A 237 0.37 9.97 5.26
N ASP A 238 1.34 9.11 4.92
CA ASP A 238 2.44 9.48 4.04
C ASP A 238 1.93 9.79 2.63
N VAL A 239 2.39 10.90 2.05
CA VAL A 239 2.09 11.31 0.68
C VAL A 239 3.38 11.47 -0.10
N GLY A 240 3.52 10.83 -1.27
CA GLY A 240 4.68 11.00 -2.12
C GLY A 240 4.83 10.00 -3.27
N ILE A 241 6.09 9.69 -3.58
CA ILE A 241 6.48 8.77 -4.64
C ILE A 241 7.02 7.49 -4.02
N VAL A 242 6.50 6.34 -4.44
CA VAL A 242 7.12 5.04 -4.21
C VAL A 242 7.00 4.24 -5.51
N GLU A 243 8.12 3.74 -6.00
CA GLU A 243 8.17 2.92 -7.21
C GLU A 243 8.89 1.61 -6.89
N ILE A 244 8.19 0.49 -7.05
CA ILE A 244 8.73 -0.85 -6.80
C ILE A 244 8.63 -1.67 -8.07
N GLN A 245 9.73 -2.27 -8.52
CA GLN A 245 9.72 -3.15 -9.69
C GLN A 245 10.64 -4.35 -9.60
N ASP A 246 10.28 -5.42 -10.31
CA ASP A 246 11.06 -6.64 -10.51
C ASP A 246 11.43 -7.37 -9.19
N LEU A 247 10.56 -7.34 -8.17
CA LEU A 247 10.77 -8.02 -6.87
C LEU A 247 9.87 -9.24 -6.68
N LEU A 248 10.35 -10.21 -5.90
CA LEU A 248 9.52 -11.27 -5.37
C LEU A 248 9.44 -11.17 -3.85
N PHE A 249 8.24 -10.95 -3.31
CA PHE A 249 7.97 -11.02 -1.88
C PHE A 249 7.56 -12.45 -1.52
N THR A 250 8.17 -13.02 -0.49
CA THR A 250 7.92 -14.41 -0.10
C THR A 250 8.19 -14.63 1.39
N VAL A 251 7.99 -15.87 1.83
CA VAL A 251 8.21 -16.32 3.21
C VAL A 251 9.01 -17.62 3.21
N SER A 252 9.69 -17.89 4.33
CA SER A 252 10.14 -19.24 4.66
C SER A 252 9.58 -19.63 6.03
N GLY A 253 8.68 -20.62 6.02
CA GLY A 253 7.80 -20.94 7.14
C GLY A 253 8.46 -21.68 8.30
N PRO A 254 7.73 -21.81 9.43
CA PRO A 254 6.36 -21.30 9.64
C PRO A 254 6.30 -19.78 9.94
N THR A 255 5.37 -19.06 9.30
CA THR A 255 5.21 -17.59 9.38
C THR A 255 3.73 -17.17 9.42
N ALA A 256 2.90 -17.93 10.14
CA ALA A 256 1.45 -17.81 10.12
C ALA A 256 0.89 -16.40 10.41
N GLY A 257 1.63 -15.58 11.14
CA GLY A 257 1.30 -14.20 11.51
C GLY A 257 1.72 -13.12 10.51
N VAL A 258 2.33 -13.46 9.38
CA VAL A 258 2.84 -12.42 8.49
C VAL A 258 1.71 -11.67 7.78
N VAL A 259 1.79 -10.34 7.79
CA VAL A 259 1.21 -9.46 6.76
C VAL A 259 2.34 -9.13 5.80
N LEU A 260 2.37 -9.77 4.63
CA LEU A 260 3.59 -9.78 3.82
C LEU A 260 3.92 -8.39 3.26
N VAL A 261 2.93 -7.72 2.64
CA VAL A 261 3.07 -6.34 2.17
C VAL A 261 1.91 -5.49 2.68
N GLU A 262 2.20 -4.46 3.46
CA GLU A 262 1.25 -3.40 3.83
C GLU A 262 1.59 -2.12 3.08
N TRP A 263 0.63 -1.61 2.32
CA TRP A 263 0.76 -0.45 1.47
C TRP A 263 -0.02 0.73 2.05
N ASN A 264 0.70 1.75 2.51
CA ASN A 264 0.13 2.87 3.25
C ASN A 264 0.18 4.20 2.50
N VAL A 265 1.14 4.34 1.60
CA VAL A 265 1.45 5.62 0.94
C VAL A 265 0.31 6.08 0.02
N GLU A 266 -0.01 7.36 0.10
CA GLU A 266 -0.81 8.11 -0.86
C GLU A 266 0.11 8.75 -1.92
N GLN A 267 -0.35 8.77 -3.16
CA GLN A 267 0.38 9.35 -4.26
C GLN A 267 0.44 10.88 -4.15
N SER A 268 1.61 11.49 -4.37
CA SER A 268 1.71 12.94 -4.57
C SER A 268 1.28 13.39 -5.97
N VAL A 269 1.40 12.51 -6.96
CA VAL A 269 0.96 12.73 -8.35
C VAL A 269 0.33 11.43 -8.83
N LYS A 270 -0.65 11.49 -9.73
CA LYS A 270 -1.36 10.30 -10.22
C LYS A 270 -0.38 9.20 -10.68
N GLY A 271 -0.50 8.02 -10.07
CA GLY A 271 0.36 6.87 -10.31
C GLY A 271 1.75 6.93 -9.68
N SER A 272 2.07 7.89 -8.80
CA SER A 272 3.40 8.01 -8.19
C SER A 272 3.66 7.03 -7.05
N ALA A 273 2.61 6.45 -6.47
CA ALA A 273 2.68 5.32 -5.56
C ALA A 273 2.32 4.04 -6.35
N ALA A 274 3.33 3.27 -6.76
CA ALA A 274 3.14 2.25 -7.78
C ALA A 274 4.10 1.06 -7.71
N MET A 275 3.64 -0.08 -8.22
CA MET A 275 4.36 -1.34 -8.29
C MET A 275 4.16 -2.04 -9.63
N TRP A 276 5.24 -2.54 -10.25
CA TRP A 276 5.24 -3.28 -11.51
C TRP A 276 6.02 -4.58 -11.39
N ASP A 277 5.61 -5.63 -12.10
CA ASP A 277 6.39 -6.88 -12.24
C ASP A 277 6.94 -7.40 -10.90
N SER A 278 6.15 -7.21 -9.83
CA SER A 278 6.57 -7.54 -8.49
C SER A 278 5.52 -8.44 -7.87
N HIS A 279 5.92 -9.65 -7.54
CA HIS A 279 4.98 -10.73 -7.25
C HIS A 279 5.06 -11.12 -5.77
N ILE A 280 4.01 -11.73 -5.27
CA ILE A 280 3.97 -12.41 -3.97
C ILE A 280 3.83 -13.91 -4.24
N ARG A 281 4.76 -14.70 -3.71
CA ARG A 281 4.74 -16.17 -3.82
C ARG A 281 4.90 -16.81 -2.45
N ILE A 282 3.96 -17.66 -2.05
CA ILE A 282 3.94 -18.25 -0.71
C ILE A 282 4.09 -19.77 -0.80
N GLY A 283 5.24 -20.28 -0.38
CA GLY A 283 5.57 -21.71 -0.45
C GLY A 283 5.90 -22.19 -1.86
N GLY A 284 5.93 -23.51 -2.05
CA GLY A 284 6.06 -24.16 -3.36
C GLY A 284 7.39 -23.98 -4.06
N ALA A 285 8.45 -23.56 -3.35
CA ALA A 285 9.76 -23.34 -3.93
C ALA A 285 10.92 -23.59 -2.96
N ALA A 286 12.09 -23.82 -3.51
CA ALA A 286 13.34 -24.02 -2.81
C ALA A 286 13.60 -22.85 -1.84
N GLY A 287 13.93 -23.20 -0.59
CA GLY A 287 14.17 -22.25 0.48
C GLY A 287 12.93 -21.76 1.23
N SER A 288 11.70 -22.06 0.77
CA SER A 288 10.46 -21.68 1.48
C SER A 288 10.14 -22.55 2.70
N ASN A 289 10.80 -23.71 2.83
CA ASN A 289 10.43 -24.77 3.78
C ASN A 289 8.96 -25.24 3.68
N MET A 290 8.31 -25.01 2.54
CA MET A 290 6.91 -25.35 2.28
C MET A 290 6.77 -25.97 0.88
N GLN A 291 7.62 -26.95 0.61
CA GLN A 291 7.60 -27.78 -0.60
C GLN A 291 6.84 -29.08 -0.35
N LYS A 292 6.71 -29.95 -1.37
CA LYS A 292 5.97 -31.23 -1.24
C LYS A 292 6.38 -32.06 -0.02
N ALA A 293 7.68 -32.06 0.31
CA ALA A 293 8.20 -32.86 1.42
C ALA A 293 7.65 -32.41 2.78
N GLN A 294 7.38 -31.13 2.96
CA GLN A 294 6.84 -30.54 4.20
C GLN A 294 5.31 -30.43 4.16
N CYS A 295 4.76 -30.11 3.00
CA CYS A 295 3.35 -29.76 2.81
C CYS A 295 2.64 -30.68 1.81
N PRO A 296 2.69 -32.02 1.96
CA PRO A 296 2.04 -32.91 1.02
C PRO A 296 0.51 -32.71 1.04
N LYS A 297 -0.13 -32.81 -0.12
CA LYS A 297 -1.60 -32.76 -0.19
C LYS A 297 -2.27 -33.96 0.48
N LYS A 298 -3.53 -33.79 0.89
CA LYS A 298 -4.42 -34.89 1.36
C LYS A 298 -3.89 -35.67 2.56
N THR A 299 -3.27 -35.00 3.50
CA THR A 299 -2.85 -35.60 4.79
C THR A 299 -4.04 -35.89 5.72
N GLY A 300 -5.20 -35.27 5.47
CA GLY A 300 -6.39 -35.37 6.32
C GLY A 300 -6.35 -34.49 7.57
N GLN A 301 -5.28 -33.72 7.78
CA GLN A 301 -5.13 -32.76 8.88
C GLN A 301 -4.33 -31.54 8.44
N VAL A 302 -4.66 -30.37 8.96
CA VAL A 302 -3.88 -29.15 8.72
C VAL A 302 -2.49 -29.31 9.33
N ASN A 303 -1.46 -29.23 8.50
CA ASN A 303 -0.08 -29.11 8.98
C ASN A 303 0.18 -27.67 9.41
N LYS A 304 0.46 -27.45 10.70
CA LYS A 304 0.76 -26.11 11.24
C LYS A 304 2.00 -25.48 10.63
N ASP A 305 2.97 -26.30 10.22
CA ASP A 305 4.20 -25.80 9.59
C ASP A 305 3.96 -25.25 8.17
N CYS A 306 2.80 -25.56 7.58
CA CYS A 306 2.36 -25.08 6.27
C CYS A 306 1.40 -23.88 6.36
N ILE A 307 1.16 -23.35 7.56
CA ILE A 307 0.41 -22.10 7.75
C ILE A 307 1.40 -20.94 7.56
N ALA A 308 1.23 -20.24 6.45
CA ALA A 308 2.27 -19.41 5.87
C ALA A 308 2.05 -17.90 6.06
N ALA A 309 0.80 -17.42 6.11
CA ALA A 309 0.51 -16.00 6.21
C ALA A 309 -0.91 -15.65 6.67
N SER A 310 -1.04 -14.49 7.33
CA SER A 310 -2.31 -13.87 7.74
C SER A 310 -2.91 -13.00 6.63
N LEU A 311 -2.08 -12.29 5.86
CA LEU A 311 -2.50 -11.44 4.73
C LEU A 311 -1.33 -11.21 3.77
N LEU A 312 -1.57 -11.27 2.47
CA LEU A 312 -0.50 -11.16 1.48
C LEU A 312 -0.26 -9.72 1.02
N LEU A 313 -1.32 -9.00 0.67
CA LEU A 313 -1.25 -7.58 0.29
C LEU A 313 -2.39 -6.79 0.93
N HIS A 314 -2.05 -5.71 1.62
CA HIS A 314 -3.00 -4.79 2.25
C HIS A 314 -2.86 -3.39 1.70
N LEU A 315 -3.86 -2.90 0.94
CA LEU A 315 -3.96 -1.49 0.58
C LEU A 315 -4.80 -0.78 1.64
N THR A 316 -4.16 -0.04 2.54
CA THR A 316 -4.83 0.55 3.70
C THR A 316 -5.70 1.76 3.31
N SER A 317 -6.56 2.20 4.22
CA SER A 317 -7.63 3.17 3.92
C SER A 317 -7.16 4.54 3.42
N LYS A 318 -5.97 5.00 3.83
CA LYS A 318 -5.39 6.27 3.37
C LYS A 318 -4.48 6.12 2.15
N SER A 319 -4.24 4.89 1.69
CA SER A 319 -3.30 4.65 0.62
C SER A 319 -3.92 4.88 -0.76
N THR A 320 -3.06 5.05 -1.76
CA THR A 320 -3.41 4.93 -3.18
C THR A 320 -2.39 4.05 -3.88
N ALA A 321 -2.79 3.31 -4.91
CA ALA A 321 -1.86 2.39 -5.58
C ALA A 321 -2.10 2.29 -7.09
N TYR A 322 -1.02 2.28 -7.86
CA TYR A 322 -1.01 1.77 -9.24
C TYR A 322 -0.26 0.44 -9.28
N LEU A 323 -0.98 -0.65 -9.51
CA LEU A 323 -0.44 -2.01 -9.52
C LEU A 323 -0.58 -2.60 -10.92
N GLU A 324 0.52 -3.00 -11.55
CA GLU A 324 0.50 -3.59 -12.90
C GLU A 324 1.35 -4.86 -12.96
N ASN A 325 0.78 -5.93 -13.52
CA ASN A 325 1.41 -7.25 -13.59
C ASN A 325 1.86 -7.78 -12.22
N ILE A 326 0.92 -7.83 -11.27
CA ILE A 326 1.15 -8.31 -9.90
C ILE A 326 0.45 -9.65 -9.72
N TRP A 327 1.20 -10.66 -9.29
CA TRP A 327 0.67 -12.00 -9.03
C TRP A 327 0.82 -12.32 -7.55
N VAL A 328 -0.28 -12.56 -6.86
CA VAL A 328 -0.36 -12.92 -5.45
C VAL A 328 -0.75 -14.39 -5.35
N TRP A 329 0.23 -15.26 -5.28
CA TRP A 329 0.06 -16.70 -5.41
C TRP A 329 0.42 -17.44 -4.12
N VAL A 330 -0.55 -18.20 -3.61
CA VAL A 330 -0.30 -19.23 -2.60
C VAL A 330 -0.07 -20.54 -3.32
N ALA A 331 1.03 -21.22 -3.01
CA ALA A 331 1.44 -22.36 -3.80
C ALA A 331 0.41 -23.49 -3.80
N ASP A 332 -0.07 -23.86 -4.99
CA ASP A 332 -0.87 -25.05 -5.22
C ASP A 332 -0.01 -26.28 -5.61
N HIS A 333 1.22 -26.03 -6.09
CA HIS A 333 2.21 -27.03 -6.47
C HIS A 333 3.67 -26.60 -6.22
N ASP A 334 4.58 -27.58 -6.22
CA ASP A 334 6.03 -27.37 -6.06
C ASP A 334 6.67 -27.01 -7.41
N LEU A 335 7.22 -25.81 -7.52
CA LEU A 335 7.83 -25.27 -8.75
C LEU A 335 9.20 -25.87 -9.06
N ASP A 336 9.91 -26.35 -8.03
CA ASP A 336 11.33 -26.73 -8.15
C ASP A 336 11.52 -28.26 -8.33
N VAL A 337 10.43 -28.97 -8.63
CA VAL A 337 10.45 -30.38 -9.03
C VAL A 337 9.78 -30.58 -10.39
N ALA A 338 10.35 -31.46 -11.22
CA ALA A 338 9.84 -31.68 -12.58
C ALA A 338 8.40 -32.23 -12.64
N SER A 339 7.94 -32.88 -11.57
CA SER A 339 6.58 -33.42 -11.45
C SER A 339 5.51 -32.37 -11.15
N GLN A 340 5.90 -31.16 -10.71
CA GLN A 340 4.97 -30.12 -10.23
C GLN A 340 3.95 -30.68 -9.25
N ASP A 341 4.45 -31.35 -8.22
CA ASP A 341 3.59 -32.03 -7.26
C ASP A 341 2.73 -31.03 -6.49
N GLN A 342 1.41 -31.26 -6.50
CA GLN A 342 0.45 -30.47 -5.73
C GLN A 342 0.68 -30.61 -4.21
N LEU A 343 0.41 -29.53 -3.47
CA LEU A 343 0.74 -29.38 -2.05
C LEU A 343 -0.30 -28.53 -1.29
N ASP A 344 -0.30 -28.63 0.04
CA ASP A 344 -1.21 -27.90 0.93
C ASP A 344 -0.46 -26.77 1.66
N VAL A 345 -0.53 -25.52 1.14
CA VAL A 345 -0.03 -24.31 1.83
C VAL A 345 -1.19 -23.39 2.16
N TYR A 346 -1.21 -22.87 3.39
CA TYR A 346 -2.33 -22.09 3.91
C TYR A 346 -1.92 -20.63 4.11
N ALA A 347 -2.47 -19.72 3.32
CA ALA A 347 -2.53 -18.30 3.65
C ALA A 347 -3.99 -17.88 3.80
N ALA A 348 -4.28 -17.00 4.77
CA ALA A 348 -5.67 -16.67 5.07
C ALA A 348 -6.30 -15.79 3.98
N ARG A 349 -5.59 -14.75 3.52
CA ARG A 349 -6.15 -13.65 2.73
C ARG A 349 -5.18 -13.24 1.63
N GLY A 350 -5.69 -13.07 0.41
CA GLY A 350 -4.91 -12.57 -0.72
C GLY A 350 -4.71 -11.06 -0.63
N ILE A 351 -5.60 -10.29 -1.25
CA ILE A 351 -5.52 -8.82 -1.34
C ILE A 351 -6.71 -8.19 -0.60
N LEU A 352 -6.41 -7.40 0.43
CA LEU A 352 -7.37 -6.54 1.13
C LEU A 352 -7.22 -5.10 0.64
N ILE A 353 -8.32 -4.50 0.19
CA ILE A 353 -8.37 -3.16 -0.39
C ILE A 353 -9.34 -2.30 0.44
N GLU A 354 -8.79 -1.34 1.16
CA GLU A 354 -9.55 -0.28 1.85
C GLU A 354 -9.25 1.11 1.24
N SER A 355 -8.30 1.16 0.30
CA SER A 355 -7.87 2.37 -0.42
C SER A 355 -9.04 3.15 -1.04
N GLN A 356 -8.85 4.47 -1.12
CA GLN A 356 -9.82 5.40 -1.72
C GLN A 356 -9.54 5.74 -3.19
N LEU A 357 -8.46 5.19 -3.75
CA LEU A 357 -8.13 5.26 -5.18
C LEU A 357 -7.04 4.24 -5.53
N ALA A 358 -7.35 3.28 -6.40
CA ALA A 358 -6.35 2.35 -6.90
C ALA A 358 -6.64 1.85 -8.31
N TRP A 359 -5.57 1.49 -9.03
CA TRP A 359 -5.62 0.82 -10.32
C TRP A 359 -4.90 -0.53 -10.22
N LEU A 360 -5.59 -1.61 -10.59
CA LEU A 360 -5.08 -2.96 -10.59
C LEU A 360 -5.14 -3.51 -12.03
N TYR A 361 -4.04 -3.34 -12.77
CA TYR A 361 -3.91 -3.78 -14.15
C TYR A 361 -3.26 -5.16 -14.25
N GLY A 362 -3.97 -6.13 -14.83
CA GLY A 362 -3.46 -7.48 -15.02
C GLY A 362 -2.98 -8.13 -13.73
N THR A 363 -3.75 -8.01 -12.65
CA THR A 363 -3.40 -8.61 -11.36
C THR A 363 -4.07 -9.97 -11.17
N ALA A 364 -3.43 -10.88 -10.45
CA ALA A 364 -4.03 -12.15 -10.06
C ALA A 364 -3.82 -12.41 -8.57
N SER A 365 -4.81 -13.03 -7.92
CA SER A 365 -4.74 -13.46 -6.52
C SER A 365 -5.35 -14.85 -6.40
N GLU A 366 -4.61 -15.82 -5.88
CA GLU A 366 -4.99 -17.23 -5.97
C GLU A 366 -4.72 -18.01 -4.69
N HIS A 367 -5.61 -18.97 -4.44
CA HIS A 367 -5.48 -20.03 -3.44
C HIS A 367 -5.39 -19.58 -1.97
N SER A 368 -5.80 -18.35 -1.66
CA SER A 368 -6.00 -17.92 -0.27
C SER A 368 -7.26 -18.55 0.32
N THR A 369 -7.25 -18.81 1.63
CA THR A 369 -8.30 -19.61 2.32
C THR A 369 -9.64 -18.89 2.45
N LEU A 370 -9.61 -17.59 2.77
CA LEU A 370 -10.81 -16.79 3.03
C LEU A 370 -11.28 -16.05 1.78
N TYR A 371 -10.37 -15.31 1.15
CA TYR A 371 -10.66 -14.57 -0.08
C TYR A 371 -9.41 -14.27 -0.89
N GLN A 372 -9.58 -14.12 -2.21
CA GLN A 372 -8.53 -13.68 -3.12
C GLN A 372 -8.47 -12.15 -3.20
N TYR A 373 -9.61 -11.48 -3.39
CA TYR A 373 -9.77 -10.03 -3.32
C TYR A 373 -10.91 -9.66 -2.37
N GLN A 374 -10.69 -8.69 -1.49
CA GLN A 374 -11.74 -8.07 -0.67
C GLN A 374 -11.61 -6.56 -0.69
N LEU A 375 -12.69 -5.89 -1.09
CA LEU A 375 -12.87 -4.44 -0.99
C LEU A 375 -13.75 -4.16 0.22
N SER A 376 -13.27 -3.29 1.11
CA SER A 376 -13.90 -2.99 2.39
C SER A 376 -13.85 -1.48 2.64
N GLY A 377 -14.98 -0.78 2.51
CA GLY A 377 -14.98 0.68 2.59
C GLY A 377 -14.20 1.37 1.46
N ALA A 378 -13.88 0.64 0.38
CA ALA A 378 -13.01 1.11 -0.68
C ALA A 378 -13.77 2.05 -1.63
N LYS A 379 -13.02 2.95 -2.27
CA LYS A 379 -13.57 3.89 -3.23
C LYS A 379 -12.68 4.06 -4.45
N ASN A 380 -13.28 4.36 -5.60
CA ASN A 380 -12.58 4.66 -6.85
C ASN A 380 -11.57 3.57 -7.27
N ILE A 381 -12.01 2.32 -7.33
CA ILE A 381 -11.13 1.18 -7.61
C ILE A 381 -11.35 0.72 -9.04
N LEU A 382 -10.29 0.74 -9.86
CA LEU A 382 -10.27 0.14 -11.18
C LEU A 382 -9.52 -1.19 -11.14
N MET A 383 -10.12 -2.26 -11.68
CA MET A 383 -9.52 -3.60 -11.77
C MET A 383 -9.64 -4.12 -13.21
N ALA A 384 -8.53 -4.35 -13.92
CA ALA A 384 -8.55 -4.59 -15.37
C ALA A 384 -7.33 -5.36 -15.93
N MET A 385 -7.41 -6.63 -16.31
CA MET A 385 -8.35 -7.62 -15.79
C MET A 385 -7.81 -8.24 -14.50
N ILE A 386 -8.69 -8.88 -13.74
CA ILE A 386 -8.32 -9.68 -12.58
C ILE A 386 -8.51 -11.18 -12.83
N GLN A 387 -7.77 -12.00 -12.09
CA GLN A 387 -7.88 -13.45 -12.16
C GLN A 387 -7.79 -14.07 -10.76
N THR A 388 -8.58 -15.12 -10.51
CA THR A 388 -8.61 -15.85 -9.23
C THR A 388 -8.83 -17.35 -9.37
N GLU A 389 -8.20 -18.13 -8.50
CA GLU A 389 -8.52 -19.54 -8.24
C GLU A 389 -8.78 -19.81 -6.76
N SER A 390 -9.74 -20.69 -6.47
CA SER A 390 -9.91 -21.26 -5.12
C SER A 390 -8.77 -22.24 -4.80
N PRO A 391 -8.39 -22.41 -3.51
CA PRO A 391 -7.38 -23.39 -3.13
C PRO A 391 -7.90 -24.82 -3.35
N TYR A 392 -7.06 -25.68 -3.95
CA TYR A 392 -7.48 -26.98 -4.45
C TYR A 392 -7.89 -27.98 -3.36
N TYR A 393 -7.39 -27.78 -2.14
CA TYR A 393 -7.74 -28.60 -0.99
C TYR A 393 -9.15 -28.32 -0.47
N GLN A 394 -9.74 -27.14 -0.73
CA GLN A 394 -11.08 -26.85 -0.23
C GLN A 394 -12.12 -27.78 -0.86
N PRO A 395 -13.07 -28.30 -0.07
CA PRO A 395 -13.46 -27.86 1.29
C PRO A 395 -12.80 -28.64 2.44
N VAL A 396 -11.59 -29.17 2.30
CA VAL A 396 -10.87 -29.91 3.34
C VAL A 396 -9.48 -29.30 3.62
N PRO A 397 -9.31 -28.47 4.68
CA PRO A 397 -10.36 -27.98 5.57
C PRO A 397 -11.29 -26.99 4.85
N PRO A 398 -12.54 -26.83 5.35
CA PRO A 398 -13.45 -25.84 4.82
C PRO A 398 -13.05 -24.44 5.31
N ALA A 399 -13.31 -23.41 4.52
CA ALA A 399 -13.19 -22.04 5.00
C ALA A 399 -14.11 -21.79 6.22
N PRO A 400 -13.67 -21.06 7.26
CA PRO A 400 -12.43 -20.28 7.34
C PRO A 400 -11.18 -21.04 7.83
N GLY A 401 -11.29 -22.33 8.12
CA GLY A 401 -10.18 -23.12 8.67
C GLY A 401 -8.95 -23.17 7.74
N PRO A 402 -7.72 -23.05 8.27
CA PRO A 402 -7.35 -23.10 9.69
C PRO A 402 -7.37 -21.76 10.45
N PHE A 403 -7.94 -20.70 9.87
CA PHE A 403 -7.88 -19.35 10.43
C PHE A 403 -9.15 -18.97 11.20
N THR A 404 -9.00 -18.03 12.12
CA THR A 404 -10.12 -17.37 12.82
C THR A 404 -10.42 -16.04 12.13
N PRO A 405 -11.62 -15.83 11.57
CA PRO A 405 -12.05 -14.52 11.04
C PRO A 405 -12.12 -13.44 12.12
N GLY A 406 -11.92 -12.19 11.73
CA GLY A 406 -12.12 -11.02 12.60
C GLY A 406 -10.84 -10.22 12.89
N THR A 407 -9.71 -10.68 12.37
CA THR A 407 -8.42 -9.97 12.46
C THR A 407 -8.35 -8.78 11.52
N PHE A 408 -9.00 -8.86 10.35
CA PHE A 408 -9.02 -7.79 9.35
C PHE A 408 -10.46 -7.38 9.03
N ALA A 409 -10.61 -6.15 8.50
CA ALA A 409 -11.90 -5.55 8.22
C ALA A 409 -12.77 -6.48 7.36
N ASN A 410 -14.01 -6.69 7.80
CA ASN A 410 -15.03 -7.44 7.07
C ASN A 410 -14.67 -8.89 6.69
N ASP A 411 -13.76 -9.55 7.41
CA ASP A 411 -13.43 -10.96 7.17
C ASP A 411 -14.68 -11.86 7.01
N PRO A 412 -14.72 -12.74 6.00
CA PRO A 412 -15.84 -13.65 5.80
C PRO A 412 -15.86 -14.70 6.90
N ARG A 413 -17.02 -14.83 7.56
CA ARG A 413 -17.23 -15.80 8.64
C ARG A 413 -17.80 -17.14 8.19
N PHE A 414 -18.35 -17.19 6.97
CA PHE A 414 -19.00 -18.39 6.40
C PHE A 414 -20.12 -18.97 7.29
N GLU A 415 -20.80 -18.11 8.05
CA GLU A 415 -21.89 -18.48 8.99
C GLU A 415 -23.19 -18.83 8.28
N ASP A 416 -23.40 -18.29 7.08
CA ASP A 416 -24.57 -18.45 6.22
C ASP A 416 -24.51 -19.72 5.34
N ARG A 417 -23.60 -20.64 5.65
CA ARG A 417 -23.48 -21.92 4.94
C ARG A 417 -24.60 -22.88 5.33
N GLU A 418 -25.09 -23.64 4.36
CA GLU A 418 -25.87 -24.83 4.69
C GLU A 418 -24.99 -25.83 5.44
N PRO A 419 -25.44 -26.35 6.60
CA PRO A 419 -24.68 -27.36 7.34
C PRO A 419 -24.34 -28.55 6.44
N ASN A 420 -23.05 -28.88 6.33
CA ASN A 420 -22.49 -29.97 5.50
C ASN A 420 -22.40 -29.73 3.98
N SER A 421 -22.63 -28.52 3.48
CA SER A 421 -22.38 -28.23 2.06
C SER A 421 -20.87 -28.17 1.75
N ALA A 422 -20.41 -29.08 0.90
CA ALA A 422 -19.05 -29.07 0.34
C ALA A 422 -18.79 -27.89 -0.62
N LEU A 423 -19.86 -27.20 -1.06
CA LEU A 423 -19.78 -26.16 -2.09
C LEU A 423 -19.73 -24.74 -1.50
N CYS A 424 -20.26 -24.54 -0.29
CA CYS A 424 -20.44 -23.20 0.27
C CYS A 424 -19.22 -22.69 1.06
N ALA A 425 -18.41 -23.58 1.63
CA ALA A 425 -17.28 -23.23 2.47
C ALA A 425 -15.95 -23.21 1.69
N VAL A 426 -15.96 -22.50 0.57
CA VAL A 426 -14.82 -22.30 -0.33
C VAL A 426 -14.52 -20.79 -0.40
N SER A 427 -13.26 -20.43 -0.54
CA SER A 427 -12.75 -19.06 -0.54
C SER A 427 -13.52 -18.17 -1.51
N TRP A 428 -13.78 -16.92 -1.11
CA TRP A 428 -14.33 -15.94 -2.05
C TRP A 428 -13.28 -15.53 -3.08
N ALA A 429 -13.66 -15.41 -4.35
CA ALA A 429 -12.81 -14.80 -5.35
C ALA A 429 -12.75 -13.28 -5.17
N VAL A 430 -13.93 -12.64 -5.11
CA VAL A 430 -14.06 -11.21 -4.94
C VAL A 430 -15.17 -10.93 -3.92
N ARG A 431 -14.91 -10.05 -2.96
CA ARG A 431 -15.95 -9.47 -2.09
C ARG A 431 -15.89 -7.96 -2.16
N ILE A 432 -17.05 -7.32 -2.31
CA ILE A 432 -17.20 -5.85 -2.31
C ILE A 432 -18.18 -5.48 -1.20
N ILE A 433 -17.69 -4.79 -0.16
CA ILE A 433 -18.43 -4.53 1.07
C ILE A 433 -18.31 -3.06 1.42
N ASP A 434 -19.43 -2.39 1.68
CA ASP A 434 -19.47 -0.98 2.07
C ASP A 434 -18.66 -0.07 1.11
N SER A 435 -18.55 -0.43 -0.16
CA SER A 435 -17.65 0.20 -1.12
C SER A 435 -18.43 0.95 -2.19
N SER A 436 -17.78 1.92 -2.85
CA SER A 436 -18.43 2.70 -3.90
C SER A 436 -17.50 3.04 -5.06
N SER A 437 -18.06 3.26 -6.25
CA SER A 437 -17.29 3.62 -7.44
C SER A 437 -16.19 2.59 -7.72
N VAL A 438 -16.62 1.33 -7.94
CA VAL A 438 -15.75 0.20 -8.24
C VAL A 438 -16.03 -0.26 -9.67
N TRP A 439 -14.98 -0.35 -10.46
CA TRP A 439 -15.04 -0.68 -11.88
C TRP A 439 -14.15 -1.87 -12.19
N ILE A 440 -14.76 -2.98 -12.60
CA ILE A 440 -14.06 -4.19 -13.00
C ILE A 440 -14.22 -4.34 -14.52
N LEU A 441 -13.11 -4.24 -15.26
CA LEU A 441 -13.06 -4.42 -16.70
C LEU A 441 -12.35 -5.73 -17.02
N GLY A 442 -13.12 -6.81 -17.05
CA GLY A 442 -12.61 -8.16 -17.27
C GLY A 442 -12.26 -8.86 -15.96
N SER A 443 -12.80 -10.06 -15.78
CA SER A 443 -12.43 -10.95 -14.69
C SER A 443 -12.52 -12.41 -15.09
N GLY A 444 -11.55 -13.21 -14.67
CA GLY A 444 -11.54 -14.66 -14.80
C GLY A 444 -11.54 -15.31 -13.42
N ILE A 445 -12.66 -15.91 -13.03
CA ILE A 445 -12.86 -16.44 -11.67
C ILE A 445 -13.11 -17.95 -11.73
N TYR A 446 -12.19 -18.75 -11.19
CA TYR A 446 -12.22 -20.19 -11.39
C TYR A 446 -12.26 -20.98 -10.09
N SER A 447 -12.97 -22.10 -10.14
CA SER A 447 -12.95 -23.12 -9.11
C SER A 447 -12.83 -24.48 -9.78
N TRP A 448 -11.65 -25.10 -9.68
CA TRP A 448 -11.31 -26.29 -10.47
C TRP A 448 -11.50 -27.60 -9.72
N PHE A 449 -11.55 -27.54 -8.39
CA PHE A 449 -11.45 -28.71 -7.54
C PHE A 449 -12.46 -28.69 -6.40
N SER A 450 -12.76 -29.88 -5.91
CA SER A 450 -13.31 -30.13 -4.59
C SER A 450 -12.46 -31.23 -3.94
N ASP A 451 -11.66 -30.87 -2.93
CA ASP A 451 -10.64 -31.76 -2.33
C ASP A 451 -9.81 -32.48 -3.42
N TYR A 452 -9.18 -31.68 -4.31
CA TYR A 452 -8.40 -32.13 -5.47
C TYR A 452 -9.11 -33.04 -6.48
N SER A 453 -10.41 -33.34 -6.34
CA SER A 453 -11.19 -33.96 -7.41
C SER A 453 -11.68 -32.91 -8.39
N GLN A 454 -11.62 -33.19 -9.68
CA GLN A 454 -12.18 -32.34 -10.74
C GLN A 454 -13.55 -32.83 -11.24
N ASP A 455 -14.16 -33.82 -10.59
CA ASP A 455 -15.47 -34.35 -11.03
C ASP A 455 -16.54 -33.24 -11.12
N CYS A 456 -16.44 -32.24 -10.25
CA CYS A 456 -17.32 -31.07 -10.20
C CYS A 456 -17.19 -30.12 -11.41
N VAL A 457 -16.09 -30.19 -12.19
CA VAL A 457 -15.86 -29.33 -13.37
C VAL A 457 -16.86 -29.67 -14.47
N GLY A 458 -17.12 -30.96 -14.68
CA GLY A 458 -18.06 -31.44 -15.71
C GLY A 458 -19.53 -31.09 -15.40
N THR A 459 -19.85 -30.92 -14.11
CA THR A 459 -21.16 -30.49 -13.62
C THR A 459 -21.24 -28.98 -13.32
N ASN A 460 -20.15 -28.24 -13.55
CA ASN A 460 -20.01 -26.80 -13.30
C ASN A 460 -20.42 -26.36 -11.87
N ASN A 461 -20.05 -27.13 -10.85
CA ASN A 461 -20.47 -26.90 -9.46
C ASN A 461 -19.38 -27.22 -8.43
N CYS A 462 -18.12 -26.87 -8.68
CA CYS A 462 -17.04 -27.03 -7.70
C CYS A 462 -17.23 -26.11 -6.49
N GLN A 463 -17.87 -24.96 -6.69
CA GLN A 463 -18.14 -23.98 -5.66
C GLN A 463 -19.53 -23.36 -5.84
N GLN A 464 -20.22 -23.08 -4.74
CA GLN A 464 -21.56 -22.49 -4.80
C GLN A 464 -21.50 -21.04 -5.28
N ARG A 465 -20.60 -20.24 -4.69
CA ARG A 465 -20.52 -18.78 -4.88
C ARG A 465 -19.10 -18.29 -4.67
N ALA A 466 -18.66 -17.32 -5.46
CA ALA A 466 -17.30 -16.80 -5.40
C ALA A 466 -17.21 -15.27 -5.51
N PHE A 467 -18.25 -14.58 -6.01
CA PHE A 467 -18.28 -13.12 -6.10
C PHE A 467 -19.42 -12.58 -5.22
N GLY A 468 -19.08 -11.98 -4.07
CA GLY A 468 -20.05 -11.42 -3.13
C GLY A 468 -20.10 -9.89 -3.19
N ILE A 469 -21.29 -9.30 -3.10
CA ILE A 469 -21.48 -7.85 -3.00
C ILE A 469 -22.45 -7.54 -1.87
N GLU A 470 -22.08 -6.62 -0.99
CA GLU A 470 -22.88 -6.20 0.17
C GLU A 470 -22.78 -4.69 0.37
N GLN A 471 -23.92 -4.05 0.62
CA GLN A 471 -24.04 -2.62 0.96
C GLN A 471 -23.18 -1.69 0.08
N SER A 472 -23.12 -1.93 -1.23
CA SER A 472 -22.20 -1.24 -2.14
C SER A 472 -22.93 -0.61 -3.33
N PHE A 473 -22.51 0.59 -3.77
CA PHE A 473 -23.19 1.39 -4.80
C PHE A 473 -22.21 1.87 -5.87
N ASP A 474 -22.70 2.18 -7.08
CA ASP A 474 -21.86 2.58 -8.22
C ASP A 474 -20.82 1.48 -8.56
N ILE A 475 -21.32 0.24 -8.65
CA ILE A 475 -20.53 -0.96 -8.93
C ILE A 475 -20.78 -1.40 -10.37
N TRP A 476 -19.69 -1.42 -11.16
CA TRP A 476 -19.71 -1.78 -12.57
C TRP A 476 -18.85 -2.99 -12.81
N ILE A 477 -19.46 -4.08 -13.30
CA ILE A 477 -18.76 -5.32 -13.60
C ILE A 477 -18.95 -5.60 -15.08
N TYR A 478 -17.86 -5.48 -15.82
CA TYR A 478 -17.79 -5.77 -17.24
C TYR A 478 -16.99 -7.04 -17.48
N ASN A 479 -17.44 -7.83 -18.45
CA ASN A 479 -16.78 -9.04 -18.93
C ASN A 479 -16.35 -10.00 -17.80
N LEU A 480 -17.32 -10.47 -17.01
CA LEU A 480 -17.09 -11.46 -15.97
C LEU A 480 -17.19 -12.87 -16.56
N CYS A 481 -16.13 -13.65 -16.40
CA CYS A 481 -16.06 -15.06 -16.78
C CYS A 481 -15.85 -15.92 -15.53
N THR A 482 -16.63 -17.00 -15.39
CA THR A 482 -16.48 -17.96 -14.30
C THR A 482 -16.35 -19.39 -14.78
N LYS A 483 -15.70 -20.24 -13.98
CA LYS A 483 -15.71 -21.70 -14.18
C LYS A 483 -16.13 -22.45 -12.94
N ALA A 484 -17.09 -23.35 -13.15
CA ALA A 484 -17.63 -24.29 -12.16
C ALA A 484 -18.02 -23.65 -10.81
N ILE A 485 -18.55 -22.43 -10.90
CA ILE A 485 -19.16 -21.68 -9.80
C ILE A 485 -20.64 -21.53 -10.13
N VAL A 486 -21.52 -21.96 -9.22
CA VAL A 486 -22.97 -21.99 -9.47
C VAL A 486 -23.55 -20.57 -9.59
N GLU A 487 -23.16 -19.68 -8.68
CA GLU A 487 -23.57 -18.27 -8.61
C GLU A 487 -22.39 -17.38 -9.03
N MET A 488 -22.47 -16.81 -10.23
CA MET A 488 -21.44 -15.92 -10.77
C MET A 488 -21.28 -14.65 -9.92
N ILE A 489 -22.41 -14.11 -9.45
CA ILE A 489 -22.50 -12.97 -8.54
C ILE A 489 -23.59 -13.25 -7.52
N THR A 490 -23.29 -13.06 -6.24
CA THR A 490 -24.19 -13.27 -5.11
C THR A 490 -24.30 -11.98 -4.30
N PRO A 491 -25.26 -11.09 -4.62
CA PRO A 491 -25.56 -9.94 -3.78
C PRO A 491 -26.15 -10.40 -2.44
N PHE A 492 -25.76 -9.79 -1.32
CA PHE A 492 -26.27 -10.14 0.01
C PHE A 492 -27.80 -9.97 0.08
N LYS A 493 -28.51 -11.03 0.52
CA LYS A 493 -30.00 -11.10 0.50
C LYS A 493 -30.65 -10.80 -0.87
N GLY A 494 -29.87 -10.70 -1.95
CA GLY A 494 -30.34 -10.39 -3.30
C GLY A 494 -30.56 -11.65 -4.13
N ILE A 495 -30.86 -11.45 -5.42
CA ILE A 495 -31.04 -12.55 -6.37
C ILE A 495 -29.68 -12.85 -7.03
N PRO A 496 -29.16 -14.09 -6.92
CA PRO A 496 -27.91 -14.45 -7.58
C PRO A 496 -28.00 -14.43 -9.11
N THR A 497 -26.89 -14.09 -9.76
CA THR A 497 -26.72 -14.32 -11.21
C THR A 497 -26.13 -15.72 -11.41
N TYR A 498 -26.89 -16.63 -12.01
CA TYR A 498 -26.47 -18.04 -12.12
C TYR A 498 -25.63 -18.32 -13.36
N ALA A 499 -24.61 -19.16 -13.20
CA ALA A 499 -23.72 -19.55 -14.29
C ALA A 499 -24.41 -20.39 -15.36
N LYS A 500 -25.38 -21.22 -14.97
CA LYS A 500 -26.14 -22.10 -15.88
C LYS A 500 -26.89 -21.32 -16.98
N ASP A 501 -27.27 -20.07 -16.68
CA ASP A 501 -28.04 -19.20 -17.58
C ASP A 501 -27.12 -18.37 -18.49
N ASN A 502 -25.80 -18.45 -18.28
CA ASN A 502 -24.78 -17.62 -18.93
C ASN A 502 -23.62 -18.46 -19.51
N ILE A 503 -23.85 -19.74 -19.82
CA ILE A 503 -22.83 -20.63 -20.41
C ILE A 503 -22.36 -20.05 -21.76
N ASN A 504 -21.05 -19.93 -21.93
CA ASN A 504 -20.36 -19.47 -23.12
C ASN A 504 -19.11 -20.33 -23.36
N GLY A 505 -19.26 -21.37 -24.19
CA GLY A 505 -18.20 -22.34 -24.46
C GLY A 505 -17.83 -23.14 -23.22
N TYR A 506 -16.55 -23.12 -22.85
CA TYR A 506 -16.04 -23.83 -21.66
C TYR A 506 -16.39 -23.15 -20.33
N LEU A 507 -16.59 -21.83 -20.36
CA LEU A 507 -16.85 -20.99 -19.20
C LEU A 507 -18.33 -20.57 -19.17
N SER A 508 -18.74 -19.90 -18.10
CA SER A 508 -19.90 -19.01 -18.13
C SER A 508 -19.41 -17.57 -18.20
N SER A 509 -20.04 -16.72 -19.00
CA SER A 509 -19.62 -15.33 -19.15
C SER A 509 -20.79 -14.38 -19.30
N ILE A 510 -20.64 -13.17 -18.74
CA ILE A 510 -21.55 -12.05 -18.95
C ILE A 510 -20.78 -10.85 -19.49
N LEU A 511 -21.39 -10.11 -20.42
CA LEU A 511 -20.85 -8.87 -20.96
C LEU A 511 -20.81 -7.78 -19.88
N THR A 512 -21.88 -7.66 -19.11
CA THR A 512 -21.96 -6.73 -17.98
C THR A 512 -23.00 -7.17 -16.95
N TRP A 513 -22.75 -6.83 -15.70
CA TRP A 513 -23.73 -6.84 -14.62
C TRP A 513 -23.98 -5.41 -14.13
N LEU A 514 -25.26 -5.03 -14.05
CA LEU A 514 -25.71 -3.66 -13.77
C LEU A 514 -26.46 -3.53 -12.43
N GLY A 515 -26.52 -4.60 -11.63
CA GLY A 515 -27.35 -4.62 -10.41
C GLY A 515 -26.90 -3.68 -9.29
N GLY A 516 -25.72 -3.08 -9.39
CA GLY A 516 -25.17 -2.12 -8.43
C GLY A 516 -24.89 -0.72 -8.99
N THR A 517 -25.31 -0.42 -10.22
CA THR A 517 -24.92 0.84 -10.89
C THR A 517 -25.78 2.03 -10.43
N ASN A 518 -27.08 1.82 -10.25
CA ASN A 518 -28.06 2.87 -9.89
C ASN A 518 -28.78 2.59 -8.56
N GLN A 519 -28.37 1.55 -7.84
CA GLN A 519 -28.94 1.15 -6.55
C GLN A 519 -27.87 0.45 -5.71
N THR A 520 -28.09 0.38 -4.39
CA THR A 520 -27.23 -0.37 -3.49
C THR A 520 -27.38 -1.87 -3.77
N ALA A 521 -26.29 -2.51 -4.17
CA ALA A 521 -26.20 -3.95 -4.32
C ALA A 521 -25.99 -4.61 -2.96
N GLY A 522 -26.79 -5.63 -2.68
CA GLY A 522 -26.71 -6.41 -1.45
C GLY A 522 -27.03 -5.60 -0.20
N GLU A 523 -28.08 -4.78 -0.25
CA GLU A 523 -28.50 -3.94 0.88
C GLU A 523 -28.75 -4.78 2.14
N ARG A 524 -28.12 -4.37 3.25
CA ARG A 524 -28.30 -5.01 4.55
C ARG A 524 -29.38 -4.31 5.36
N GLU A 525 -30.09 -5.07 6.19
CA GLU A 525 -30.87 -4.45 7.27
C GLU A 525 -29.87 -3.90 8.29
N PHE A 526 -29.97 -2.60 8.61
CA PHE A 526 -28.97 -1.87 9.39
C PHE A 526 -28.88 -2.33 10.86
N GLU A 527 -27.81 -3.03 11.24
CA GLU A 527 -27.64 -3.65 12.57
C GLU A 527 -26.84 -2.84 13.62
N GLY A 528 -26.17 -1.74 13.24
CA GLY A 528 -25.34 -0.91 14.13
C GLY A 528 -23.84 -1.28 14.19
N PHE A 529 -23.06 -0.58 15.03
CA PHE A 529 -21.61 -0.79 15.21
C PHE A 529 -21.26 -1.33 16.61
N GLY A 530 -20.07 -1.91 16.81
CA GLY A 530 -19.59 -2.36 18.13
C GLY A 530 -18.33 -1.61 18.54
N ILE A 531 -18.12 -1.39 19.84
CA ILE A 531 -16.92 -0.68 20.35
C ILE A 531 -15.77 -1.65 20.61
N TYR A 532 -16.05 -2.81 21.21
CA TYR A 532 -15.06 -3.83 21.51
C TYR A 532 -15.36 -5.10 20.72
N SER A 533 -14.34 -5.66 20.09
CA SER A 533 -14.40 -7.02 19.54
C SER A 533 -14.05 -8.05 20.60
N SER A 534 -14.32 -9.33 20.34
CA SER A 534 -13.85 -10.42 21.22
C SER A 534 -12.34 -10.36 21.42
N THR A 535 -11.60 -10.11 20.35
CA THR A 535 -10.14 -10.02 20.33
C THR A 535 -9.63 -8.85 21.18
N ALA A 536 -10.33 -7.71 21.20
CA ALA A 536 -9.97 -6.57 22.04
C ALA A 536 -10.12 -6.83 23.56
N LEU A 537 -10.85 -7.88 23.94
CA LEU A 537 -11.12 -8.27 25.33
C LEU A 537 -10.42 -9.57 25.74
N ASP A 538 -9.55 -10.11 24.86
CA ASP A 538 -8.74 -11.28 25.14
C ASP A 538 -7.54 -10.90 26.02
N GLY A 539 -7.23 -11.75 27.00
CA GLY A 539 -6.23 -11.45 28.05
C GLY A 539 -6.73 -10.56 29.18
N VAL A 540 -7.91 -9.94 29.07
CA VAL A 540 -8.52 -9.14 30.15
C VAL A 540 -9.49 -9.99 30.96
N ASN A 541 -9.28 -10.06 32.28
CA ASN A 541 -10.06 -10.88 33.20
C ASN A 541 -11.40 -10.21 33.56
N PHE A 542 -12.34 -10.17 32.60
CA PHE A 542 -13.72 -9.74 32.82
C PHE A 542 -14.69 -10.92 32.89
N SER A 543 -15.79 -10.74 33.61
CA SER A 543 -16.90 -11.70 33.61
C SER A 543 -17.48 -11.84 32.20
N MET A 544 -18.05 -13.01 31.90
CA MET A 544 -18.71 -13.25 30.61
C MET A 544 -19.84 -12.25 30.35
N SER A 545 -20.57 -11.84 31.39
CA SER A 545 -21.61 -10.79 31.30
C SER A 545 -21.02 -9.42 30.95
N CYS A 546 -19.86 -9.06 31.52
CA CYS A 546 -19.16 -7.81 31.16
C CYS A 546 -18.63 -7.85 29.72
N LYS A 547 -17.98 -8.94 29.31
CA LYS A 547 -17.50 -9.11 27.92
C LYS A 547 -18.65 -9.02 26.91
N THR A 548 -19.77 -9.67 27.22
CA THR A 548 -20.97 -9.62 26.38
C THR A 548 -21.51 -8.19 26.27
N SER A 549 -21.61 -7.45 27.39
CA SER A 549 -22.06 -6.04 27.36
C SER A 549 -21.09 -5.11 26.62
N LEU A 550 -19.78 -5.33 26.74
CA LEU A 550 -18.78 -4.53 26.02
C LEU A 550 -18.81 -4.78 24.50
N MET A 551 -19.13 -6.00 24.08
CA MET A 551 -19.24 -6.40 22.66
C MET A 551 -20.61 -6.14 22.05
N ASP A 552 -21.59 -5.69 22.84
CA ASP A 552 -22.95 -5.45 22.35
C ASP A 552 -22.99 -4.32 21.30
N ARG A 553 -23.89 -4.43 20.33
CA ARG A 553 -23.96 -3.52 19.17
C ARG A 553 -24.76 -2.26 19.52
N ILE A 554 -24.22 -1.10 19.16
CA ILE A 554 -24.86 0.21 19.20
C ILE A 554 -25.54 0.44 17.85
N LYS A 555 -26.87 0.47 17.84
CA LYS A 555 -27.72 0.67 16.66
C LYS A 555 -27.82 2.15 16.29
N CYS A 556 -26.70 2.72 15.89
CA CYS A 556 -26.52 4.09 15.43
C CYS A 556 -25.70 4.10 14.14
N ASP A 557 -25.75 5.23 13.42
CA ASP A 557 -24.84 5.49 12.29
C ASP A 557 -23.37 5.24 12.69
N PRO A 558 -22.58 4.47 11.91
CA PRO A 558 -21.20 4.17 12.24
C PRO A 558 -20.31 5.40 12.38
N MET A 559 -20.69 6.55 11.80
CA MET A 559 -19.98 7.81 12.00
C MET A 559 -19.81 8.15 13.48
N LEU A 560 -20.76 7.75 14.34
CA LEU A 560 -20.67 7.94 15.80
C LEU A 560 -19.40 7.30 16.41
N SER A 561 -18.88 6.22 15.82
CA SER A 561 -17.66 5.57 16.30
C SER A 561 -16.40 6.42 16.10
N THR A 562 -16.35 7.25 15.06
CA THR A 562 -15.23 8.19 14.80
C THR A 562 -15.14 9.28 15.87
N MET A 563 -16.25 9.55 16.54
CA MET A 563 -16.37 10.54 17.60
C MET A 563 -15.74 10.11 18.93
N MET A 564 -15.26 8.87 18.99
CA MET A 564 -14.52 8.33 20.14
C MET A 564 -13.08 8.85 20.22
N MET A 565 -12.61 9.61 19.22
CA MET A 565 -11.31 10.26 19.23
C MET A 565 -11.33 11.54 20.08
N ALA A 566 -10.26 11.77 20.84
CA ALA A 566 -10.06 12.96 21.66
C ALA A 566 -9.63 14.17 20.80
N THR A 567 -10.51 14.58 19.90
CA THR A 567 -10.28 15.71 18.98
C THR A 567 -11.44 16.70 19.08
N TYR A 568 -11.24 17.88 18.49
CA TYR A 568 -12.35 18.80 18.26
C TYR A 568 -13.24 18.26 17.14
N HIS A 569 -14.54 18.12 17.41
CA HIS A 569 -15.55 17.71 16.42
C HIS A 569 -16.37 18.93 16.01
N GLY A 570 -16.30 19.29 14.72
CA GLY A 570 -17.04 20.38 14.11
C GLY A 570 -18.44 19.97 13.63
N SER A 571 -19.10 20.84 12.84
CA SER A 571 -20.31 20.47 12.12
C SER A 571 -20.04 19.32 11.13
N LEU A 572 -21.05 18.48 10.91
CA LEU A 572 -21.02 17.38 9.94
C LEU A 572 -21.32 17.86 8.51
N TYR A 573 -21.81 19.10 8.36
CA TYR A 573 -22.22 19.71 7.08
C TYR A 573 -23.13 18.81 6.23
N ASN A 574 -23.92 17.94 6.86
CA ASN A 574 -24.79 16.97 6.22
C ASN A 574 -26.04 16.73 7.09
N GLU A 575 -27.16 17.33 6.70
CA GLU A 575 -28.42 17.27 7.44
C GLU A 575 -28.92 15.83 7.62
N THR A 576 -28.82 14.98 6.60
CA THR A 576 -29.26 13.58 6.66
C THR A 576 -28.43 12.76 7.64
N LEU A 577 -27.12 12.98 7.68
CA LEU A 577 -26.22 12.32 8.64
C LEU A 577 -26.48 12.81 10.07
N THR A 578 -26.71 14.11 10.25
CA THR A 578 -27.09 14.71 11.53
C THR A 578 -28.42 14.15 12.02
N GLU A 579 -29.44 14.02 11.16
CA GLU A 579 -30.73 13.42 11.49
C GLU A 579 -30.59 11.95 11.89
N SER A 580 -29.76 11.17 11.19
CA SER A 580 -29.48 9.75 11.51
C SER A 580 -28.81 9.58 12.87
N LEU A 581 -27.82 10.43 13.21
CA LEU A 581 -27.13 10.41 14.50
C LEU A 581 -28.01 10.89 15.65
N CYS A 582 -28.94 11.81 15.36
CA CYS A 582 -29.88 12.36 16.34
C CYS A 582 -31.18 11.56 16.46
N ASP A 583 -31.31 10.43 15.77
CA ASP A 583 -32.52 9.62 15.84
C ASP A 583 -32.75 9.11 17.29
N PRO A 584 -33.97 9.25 17.85
CA PRO A 584 -34.26 8.80 19.21
C PRO A 584 -33.96 7.33 19.48
N SER A 585 -34.02 6.47 18.45
CA SER A 585 -33.67 5.05 18.55
C SER A 585 -32.15 4.83 18.70
N CYS A 586 -31.33 5.65 18.02
CA CYS A 586 -29.88 5.67 18.22
C CYS A 586 -29.54 6.05 19.68
N GLY A 587 -30.08 7.17 20.17
CA GLY A 587 -29.88 7.60 21.57
C GLY A 587 -30.32 6.55 22.59
N LYS A 588 -31.41 5.83 22.33
CA LYS A 588 -31.90 4.73 23.18
C LYS A 588 -30.97 3.52 23.15
N SER A 589 -30.48 3.11 21.97
CA SER A 589 -29.54 1.98 21.84
C SER A 589 -28.21 2.28 22.51
N LEU A 590 -27.69 3.48 22.33
CA LEU A 590 -26.47 3.96 22.95
C LEU A 590 -26.59 4.00 24.48
N GLY A 591 -27.72 4.51 24.98
CA GLY A 591 -28.01 4.52 26.41
C GLY A 591 -28.14 3.12 27.00
N GLN A 592 -28.73 2.17 26.27
CA GLN A 592 -28.85 0.77 26.70
C GLN A 592 -27.49 0.07 26.78
N TRP A 593 -26.64 0.24 25.77
CA TRP A 593 -25.27 -0.27 25.78
C TRP A 593 -24.52 0.24 27.02
N PHE A 594 -24.58 1.56 27.27
CA PHE A 594 -23.95 2.18 28.42
C PHE A 594 -24.42 1.60 29.76
N HIS A 595 -25.73 1.52 30.00
CA HIS A 595 -26.28 0.99 31.25
C HIS A 595 -25.87 -0.47 31.46
N SER A 596 -25.85 -1.27 30.38
CA SER A 596 -25.46 -2.68 30.45
C SER A 596 -23.99 -2.87 30.85
N VAL A 597 -23.08 -2.05 30.29
CA VAL A 597 -21.66 -2.05 30.64
C VAL A 597 -21.46 -1.59 32.07
N GLN A 598 -22.10 -0.49 32.48
CA GLN A 598 -21.98 0.05 33.84
C GLN A 598 -22.45 -0.97 34.90
N GLN A 599 -23.53 -1.69 34.62
CA GLN A 599 -24.08 -2.70 35.52
C GLN A 599 -23.22 -3.96 35.57
N ASN A 600 -22.85 -4.52 34.41
CA ASN A 600 -22.23 -5.84 34.32
C ASN A 600 -20.70 -5.81 34.50
N CYS A 601 -20.06 -4.65 34.37
CA CYS A 601 -18.62 -4.47 34.54
C CYS A 601 -18.24 -3.73 35.84
N ALA A 602 -19.18 -3.46 36.75
CA ALA A 602 -18.99 -2.63 37.94
C ALA A 602 -17.85 -3.08 38.89
N GLU A 603 -17.55 -4.38 38.92
CA GLU A 603 -16.58 -4.99 39.84
C GLU A 603 -15.11 -4.85 39.42
N TYR A 604 -14.81 -4.50 38.15
CA TYR A 604 -13.46 -4.51 37.57
C TYR A 604 -12.71 -3.16 37.69
N ASN A 605 -13.02 -2.43 38.76
CA ASN A 605 -12.84 -0.99 38.83
C ASN A 605 -11.53 -0.57 39.52
N GLN A 606 -10.35 -1.01 39.03
CA GLN A 606 -9.06 -0.43 39.45
C GLN A 606 -7.94 -0.30 38.39
N ASN A 607 -7.99 -0.88 37.19
CA ASN A 607 -6.90 -0.75 36.20
C ASN A 607 -7.42 -0.63 34.76
N GLY A 608 -7.94 0.55 34.38
CA GLY A 608 -7.96 0.95 32.96
C GLY A 608 -9.27 0.87 32.17
N MET A 609 -10.45 0.74 32.79
CA MET A 609 -11.71 1.07 32.10
C MET A 609 -12.29 2.41 32.59
N PRO A 610 -12.80 3.28 31.70
CA PRO A 610 -13.33 4.58 32.09
C PRO A 610 -14.55 4.43 33.01
N LYS A 611 -14.47 5.04 34.19
CA LYS A 611 -15.53 5.06 35.20
C LYS A 611 -16.82 5.78 34.78
N ASN A 612 -16.87 6.37 33.59
CA ASN A 612 -17.96 7.22 33.11
C ASN A 612 -18.10 7.12 31.60
N SER A 613 -18.70 6.05 31.08
CA SER A 613 -19.23 6.02 29.69
C SER A 613 -20.55 6.80 29.53
N SER A 614 -20.92 7.62 30.53
CA SER A 614 -21.96 8.68 30.47
C SER A 614 -21.67 9.74 29.40
N ILE A 615 -20.46 9.69 28.85
CA ILE A 615 -19.92 10.47 27.73
C ILE A 615 -20.79 10.34 26.47
N LEU A 616 -21.16 9.13 26.04
CA LEU A 616 -21.87 8.92 24.77
C LEU A 616 -23.32 9.45 24.79
N LEU A 617 -23.97 9.42 25.95
CA LEU A 617 -25.31 10.01 26.17
C LEU A 617 -25.31 11.55 26.20
N GLN A 618 -24.16 12.19 26.43
CA GLN A 618 -24.04 13.65 26.47
C GLN A 618 -23.66 14.24 25.09
N PHE A 619 -22.94 13.49 24.25
CA PHE A 619 -22.55 13.95 22.92
C PHE A 619 -23.74 14.10 21.94
N SER A 620 -24.80 13.28 22.07
CA SER A 620 -25.98 13.38 21.21
C SER A 620 -26.79 14.67 21.40
N SER A 621 -26.62 15.38 22.52
CA SER A 621 -27.32 16.65 22.78
C SER A 621 -26.64 17.91 22.21
N VAL A 622 -25.40 17.81 21.69
CA VAL A 622 -24.60 18.99 21.26
C VAL A 622 -24.76 19.33 19.79
N TYR A 623 -25.23 18.39 18.96
CA TYR A 623 -25.42 18.65 17.52
C TYR A 623 -26.59 19.58 17.21
N PHE A 624 -27.41 19.92 18.20
CA PHE A 624 -28.51 20.87 18.00
C PHE A 624 -28.00 22.30 17.71
N GLU A 625 -26.72 22.62 17.97
CA GLU A 625 -26.26 24.01 18.01
C GLU A 625 -24.85 24.29 17.45
N THR A 626 -24.16 23.32 16.84
CA THR A 626 -22.85 23.54 16.18
C THR A 626 -22.97 24.40 14.93
N ASP A 627 -24.02 24.22 14.12
CA ASP A 627 -24.31 25.08 12.98
C ASP A 627 -24.61 26.54 13.41
N ILE A 628 -25.12 26.72 14.62
CA ILE A 628 -25.33 28.04 15.23
C ILE A 628 -23.98 28.67 15.59
N ILE A 629 -23.06 27.91 16.19
CA ILE A 629 -21.72 28.41 16.55
C ILE A 629 -20.86 28.69 15.31
N ASP A 630 -20.97 27.86 14.26
CA ASP A 630 -20.25 28.08 12.99
C ASP A 630 -20.73 29.35 12.26
N SER A 631 -21.93 29.85 12.59
CA SER A 631 -22.46 31.13 12.10
C SER A 631 -22.01 32.36 12.89
N PHE A 632 -21.21 32.18 13.95
CA PHE A 632 -20.75 33.29 14.80
C PHE A 632 -19.72 34.18 14.12
N THR A 633 -19.57 35.39 14.67
CA THR A 633 -18.64 36.39 14.13
C THR A 633 -17.20 35.92 14.30
N LEU A 634 -16.48 35.76 13.17
CA LEU A 634 -15.06 35.45 13.16
C LEU A 634 -14.25 36.58 13.79
N VAL A 635 -13.52 36.26 14.87
CA VAL A 635 -12.67 37.21 15.59
C VAL A 635 -11.30 36.59 15.89
N SER A 636 -10.27 37.44 16.00
CA SER A 636 -8.90 37.01 16.29
C SER A 636 -8.65 36.65 17.75
N LYS A 637 -9.51 37.14 18.68
CA LYS A 637 -9.41 36.86 20.12
C LYS A 637 -10.80 36.64 20.70
N THR A 638 -10.91 35.73 21.66
CA THR A 638 -12.18 35.41 22.37
C THR A 638 -12.80 36.65 23.04
N GLU A 639 -11.97 37.60 23.46
CA GLU A 639 -12.38 38.88 24.06
C GLU A 639 -13.22 39.75 23.11
N ASP A 640 -12.96 39.64 21.81
CA ASP A 640 -13.57 40.46 20.77
C ASP A 640 -14.92 39.89 20.29
N MET A 641 -15.26 38.65 20.66
CA MET A 641 -16.53 38.03 20.28
C MET A 641 -17.72 38.89 20.73
N PRO A 642 -18.82 39.01 19.97
CA PRO A 642 -20.05 39.63 20.45
C PRO A 642 -20.57 38.97 21.73
N ARG A 643 -21.05 39.76 22.69
CA ARG A 643 -21.45 39.23 24.01
C ARG A 643 -22.62 38.23 23.94
N ASN A 644 -23.55 38.44 23.00
CA ASN A 644 -24.68 37.54 22.76
C ASN A 644 -24.25 36.18 22.20
N GLU A 645 -23.16 36.12 21.45
CA GLU A 645 -22.57 34.89 20.91
C GLU A 645 -21.69 34.20 21.97
N ALA A 646 -20.77 34.97 22.58
CA ALA A 646 -19.86 34.50 23.62
C ALA A 646 -20.60 33.95 24.86
N CYS A 647 -21.74 34.55 25.21
CA CYS A 647 -22.58 34.11 26.34
C CYS A 647 -23.82 33.32 25.89
N SER A 648 -23.88 32.89 24.63
CA SER A 648 -24.96 32.02 24.16
C SER A 648 -24.95 30.69 24.91
N TYR A 649 -26.13 30.08 25.04
CA TYR A 649 -26.25 28.74 25.61
C TYR A 649 -25.37 27.74 24.86
N CYS A 650 -25.43 27.78 23.52
CA CYS A 650 -24.68 26.91 22.61
C CYS A 650 -23.18 26.92 22.88
N TYR A 651 -22.59 28.11 22.92
CA TYR A 651 -21.15 28.26 23.05
C TYR A 651 -20.65 27.96 24.46
N THR A 652 -21.42 28.39 25.47
CA THR A 652 -21.05 28.18 26.87
C THR A 652 -21.20 26.71 27.28
N GLU A 653 -22.27 26.03 26.88
CA GLU A 653 -22.47 24.61 27.20
C GLU A 653 -21.45 23.75 26.44
N ARG A 654 -21.14 24.05 25.17
CA ARG A 654 -20.09 23.34 24.41
C ARG A 654 -18.75 23.33 25.13
N LEU A 655 -18.26 24.51 25.55
CA LEU A 655 -16.97 24.63 26.24
C LEU A 655 -16.97 23.89 27.58
N GLN A 656 -18.07 23.98 28.34
CA GLN A 656 -18.20 23.26 29.60
C GLN A 656 -18.25 21.74 29.41
N MET A 657 -18.91 21.27 28.36
CA MET A 657 -18.99 19.85 28.05
C MET A 657 -17.65 19.28 27.62
N MET A 658 -16.89 20.02 26.80
CA MET A 658 -15.50 19.65 26.48
C MET A 658 -14.69 19.53 27.78
N GLN A 659 -14.81 20.48 28.71
CA GLN A 659 -14.06 20.45 29.96
C GLN A 659 -14.45 19.30 30.90
N ARG A 660 -15.71 18.81 30.87
CA ARG A 660 -16.21 17.77 31.78
C ARG A 660 -15.56 16.39 31.58
N THR A 661 -14.73 16.19 30.56
CA THR A 661 -14.11 14.89 30.25
C THR A 661 -12.64 15.03 29.83
N PRO A 662 -11.73 14.14 30.29
CA PRO A 662 -10.34 14.10 29.81
C PRO A 662 -10.20 13.57 28.38
N TYR A 663 -11.29 13.10 27.76
CA TYR A 663 -11.30 12.48 26.43
C TYR A 663 -11.81 13.41 25.32
N SER A 664 -12.03 14.69 25.61
CA SER A 664 -12.33 15.70 24.58
C SER A 664 -11.03 16.33 24.09
N GLY A 665 -11.08 17.08 22.98
CA GLY A 665 -9.99 17.97 22.58
C GLY A 665 -9.83 19.21 23.47
N TYR A 666 -10.22 19.16 24.76
CA TYR A 666 -10.07 20.29 25.68
C TYR A 666 -8.64 20.37 26.21
N ASP A 667 -7.92 21.39 25.75
CA ASP A 667 -6.51 21.62 26.04
C ASP A 667 -6.30 22.99 26.70
N ASP A 668 -5.04 23.41 26.84
CA ASP A 668 -4.66 24.69 27.44
C ASP A 668 -5.26 25.90 26.70
N TYR A 669 -5.50 25.77 25.38
CA TYR A 669 -6.16 26.80 24.59
C TYR A 669 -7.63 26.94 25.01
N TYR A 670 -8.40 25.85 25.03
CA TYR A 670 -9.81 25.89 25.43
C TYR A 670 -10.00 26.19 26.92
N GLN A 671 -9.01 25.89 27.76
CA GLN A 671 -8.94 26.39 29.13
C GLN A 671 -8.94 27.92 29.18
N GLY A 672 -8.06 28.58 28.42
CA GLY A 672 -8.01 30.05 28.34
C GLY A 672 -9.32 30.65 27.81
N VAL A 673 -9.93 30.00 26.81
CA VAL A 673 -11.24 30.40 26.26
C VAL A 673 -12.32 30.32 27.33
N LEU A 674 -12.47 29.19 28.02
CA LEU A 674 -13.52 29.00 29.03
C LEU A 674 -13.32 29.92 30.26
N GLN A 675 -12.08 30.20 30.68
CA GLN A 675 -11.81 31.18 31.73
C GLN A 675 -12.26 32.60 31.34
N THR A 676 -12.00 32.99 30.10
CA THR A 676 -12.44 34.27 29.54
C THR A 676 -13.96 34.37 29.49
N ILE A 677 -14.62 33.31 29.01
CA ILE A 677 -16.08 33.21 28.93
C ILE A 677 -16.72 33.21 30.33
N ASN A 678 -16.18 32.46 31.29
CA ASN A 678 -16.63 32.45 32.68
C ASN A 678 -16.66 33.86 33.28
N LYS A 679 -15.55 34.60 33.13
CA LYS A 679 -15.43 35.98 33.62
C LYS A 679 -16.42 36.93 32.93
N ARG A 680 -16.59 36.80 31.61
CA ARG A 680 -17.40 37.72 30.79
C ARG A 680 -18.91 37.46 30.92
N CYS A 681 -19.29 36.21 31.11
CA CYS A 681 -20.68 35.75 31.15
C CYS A 681 -21.18 35.50 32.58
N GLY A 682 -20.31 35.63 33.60
CA GLY A 682 -20.68 35.41 35.01
C GLY A 682 -20.91 33.94 35.35
N LEU A 683 -20.18 33.04 34.69
CA LEU A 683 -20.26 31.60 34.91
C LEU A 683 -19.11 31.15 35.82
N ASN A 684 -19.35 30.09 36.58
CA ASN A 684 -18.36 29.48 37.49
C ASN A 684 -18.06 28.02 37.08
N ALA A 685 -17.95 27.76 35.77
CA ALA A 685 -17.65 26.41 35.30
C ALA A 685 -16.20 26.01 35.65
N PRO A 686 -15.92 24.73 35.94
CA PRO A 686 -14.54 24.26 36.09
C PRO A 686 -13.76 24.47 34.78
N THR A 687 -12.46 24.73 34.89
CA THR A 687 -11.60 25.05 33.74
C THR A 687 -10.36 24.18 33.64
N ASP A 688 -10.19 23.23 34.56
CA ASP A 688 -8.98 22.41 34.61
C ASP A 688 -8.93 21.47 33.40
N VAL A 689 -7.74 21.34 32.80
CA VAL A 689 -7.47 20.31 31.78
C VAL A 689 -7.35 18.97 32.49
N LEU A 690 -8.25 18.04 32.17
CA LEU A 690 -8.32 16.73 32.80
C LEU A 690 -7.32 15.77 32.13
N LYS A 691 -6.50 15.06 32.91
CA LYS A 691 -5.48 14.15 32.37
C LYS A 691 -6.06 12.79 31.95
N ILE A 692 -5.64 12.28 30.79
CA ILE A 692 -5.94 10.92 30.32
C ILE A 692 -5.06 9.92 31.10
N PRO A 693 -5.63 8.85 31.70
CA PRO A 693 -4.84 7.80 32.33
C PRO A 693 -4.40 6.75 31.28
N ARG A 694 -3.15 6.79 30.78
CA ARG A 694 -2.48 5.65 30.11
C ARG A 694 -0.95 5.71 30.26
N ASP A 695 -0.34 4.55 30.49
CA ASP A 695 1.07 4.26 30.26
C ASP A 695 1.26 3.77 28.80
N ALA A 696 2.25 4.31 28.08
CA ALA A 696 2.52 3.99 26.66
C ALA A 696 3.75 3.06 26.49
N PRO A 697 3.77 2.20 25.44
CA PRO A 697 4.92 1.35 25.13
C PRO A 697 6.13 2.15 24.62
N VAL A 698 7.32 1.58 24.81
CA VAL A 698 8.64 2.21 24.60
C VAL A 698 8.88 2.52 23.12
N LYS A 699 9.28 3.76 22.84
CA LYS A 699 9.65 4.30 21.53
C LYS A 699 11.05 3.79 21.14
N GLU A 700 11.22 3.23 19.95
CA GLU A 700 12.55 2.89 19.40
C GLU A 700 13.35 4.15 19.04
N ASP A 701 14.67 4.08 19.16
CA ASP A 701 15.58 5.20 18.92
C ASP A 701 15.64 5.61 17.44
N THR A 702 15.61 6.93 17.20
CA THR A 702 15.50 7.54 15.86
C THR A 702 16.87 7.64 15.19
N PHE A 703 17.08 6.92 14.10
CA PHE A 703 18.30 6.92 13.29
C PHE A 703 18.47 8.25 12.51
N CYS A 704 19.65 8.88 12.55
CA CYS A 704 19.95 10.14 11.84
C CYS A 704 21.22 10.04 10.98
N LEU A 705 21.07 10.07 9.64
CA LEU A 705 22.16 9.82 8.69
C LEU A 705 23.35 10.80 8.79
N SER A 706 23.09 12.08 9.07
CA SER A 706 24.14 13.09 9.16
C SER A 706 24.80 13.17 10.54
N ASP A 707 24.25 12.45 11.53
CA ASP A 707 24.49 12.65 12.97
C ASP A 707 24.31 14.11 13.45
N SER A 708 23.77 14.98 12.60
CA SER A 708 23.55 16.40 12.86
C SER A 708 22.09 16.63 13.20
N PHE A 709 21.85 17.32 14.31
CA PHE A 709 20.50 17.62 14.77
C PHE A 709 20.31 19.13 14.91
N TYR A 710 19.08 19.56 14.66
CA TYR A 710 18.61 20.92 14.88
C TYR A 710 17.49 20.88 15.91
N THR A 711 17.55 21.75 16.91
CA THR A 711 16.45 21.93 17.86
C THR A 711 15.63 23.13 17.45
N THR A 712 14.35 22.90 17.14
CA THR A 712 13.44 23.97 16.68
C THR A 712 13.27 25.05 17.73
N VAL A 713 13.17 26.29 17.27
CA VAL A 713 12.79 27.45 18.08
C VAL A 713 11.43 27.99 17.61
N GLU A 714 10.92 28.99 18.33
CA GLU A 714 9.68 29.67 17.96
C GLU A 714 9.79 30.28 16.55
N ASP A 715 8.71 30.23 15.78
CA ASP A 715 8.61 30.68 14.37
C ASP A 715 9.45 29.91 13.33
N ASP A 716 10.06 28.78 13.69
CA ASP A 716 10.74 27.94 12.71
C ASP A 716 9.79 27.29 11.71
N THR A 717 10.27 27.15 10.47
CA THR A 717 9.62 26.44 9.36
C THR A 717 10.62 25.50 8.72
N CYS A 718 10.16 24.48 7.99
CA CYS A 718 11.07 23.63 7.21
C CYS A 718 11.91 24.47 6.23
N THR A 719 11.33 25.53 5.64
CA THR A 719 12.04 26.44 4.75
C THR A 719 13.16 27.21 5.47
N SER A 720 12.87 27.81 6.63
CA SER A 720 13.86 28.62 7.37
C SER A 720 15.02 27.75 7.85
N ILE A 721 14.72 26.59 8.43
CA ILE A 721 15.74 25.64 8.90
C ILE A 721 16.55 25.13 7.72
N ALA A 722 15.89 24.71 6.64
CA ALA A 722 16.58 24.14 5.49
C ALA A 722 17.52 25.13 4.82
N LYS A 723 17.09 26.39 4.68
CA LYS A 723 17.90 27.47 4.16
C LYS A 723 19.10 27.78 5.05
N ALA A 724 18.90 27.83 6.37
CA ALA A 724 19.97 28.09 7.34
C ALA A 724 21.03 26.99 7.36
N ASN A 725 20.61 25.73 7.14
CA ASN A 725 21.47 24.55 7.22
C ASN A 725 21.91 24.02 5.85
N LYS A 726 21.62 24.74 4.76
CA LYS A 726 21.93 24.35 3.37
C LYS A 726 21.41 22.95 3.00
N VAL A 727 20.21 22.59 3.42
CA VAL A 727 19.58 21.31 3.10
C VAL A 727 18.32 21.49 2.28
N SER A 728 17.78 20.43 1.69
CA SER A 728 16.43 20.48 1.10
C SER A 728 15.38 20.46 2.23
N SER A 729 14.37 21.32 2.15
CA SER A 729 13.25 21.37 3.10
C SER A 729 12.39 20.10 3.02
N ALA A 730 12.26 19.52 1.82
CA ALA A 730 11.66 18.21 1.64
C ALA A 730 12.49 17.07 2.25
N ALA A 731 13.81 17.07 2.06
CA ALA A 731 14.66 16.08 2.73
C ALA A 731 14.62 16.23 4.27
N LEU A 732 14.54 17.47 4.77
CA LEU A 732 14.37 17.76 6.19
C LEU A 732 13.05 17.23 6.73
N TYR A 733 11.95 17.45 6.00
CA TYR A 733 10.65 16.89 6.33
C TYR A 733 10.69 15.36 6.35
N MET A 734 11.15 14.75 5.25
CA MET A 734 11.21 13.30 5.06
C MET A 734 12.08 12.60 6.10
N GLY A 735 13.16 13.23 6.56
CA GLY A 735 14.02 12.71 7.62
C GLY A 735 13.44 12.82 9.04
N ASN A 736 12.30 13.50 9.24
CA ASN A 736 11.75 13.85 10.56
C ASN A 736 10.22 13.76 10.65
N GLN A 737 9.60 12.91 9.84
CA GLN A 737 8.15 12.89 9.68
C GLN A 737 7.40 12.61 10.99
N ASP A 738 7.99 11.83 11.92
CA ASP A 738 7.43 11.56 13.24
C ASP A 738 7.31 12.80 14.15
N LEU A 739 8.03 13.87 13.82
CA LEU A 739 8.14 15.09 14.63
C LEU A 739 7.53 16.30 13.93
N ILE A 740 7.53 16.32 12.60
CA ILE A 740 7.06 17.45 11.79
C ILE A 740 5.65 17.19 11.29
N LEU A 741 4.68 17.82 11.92
CA LEU A 741 3.26 17.77 11.51
C LEU A 741 2.94 18.78 10.39
N ASP A 742 3.56 19.95 10.43
CA ASP A 742 3.35 21.03 9.47
C ASP A 742 4.67 21.77 9.23
N CYS A 743 5.15 21.79 7.98
CA CYS A 743 6.39 22.47 7.62
C CYS A 743 6.30 24.00 7.63
N SER A 744 5.07 24.55 7.66
CA SER A 744 4.84 26.00 7.70
C SER A 744 4.84 26.58 9.12
N SER A 745 4.78 25.73 10.15
CA SER A 745 4.83 26.14 11.55
C SER A 745 5.30 24.99 12.45
N LEU A 746 6.53 25.09 12.97
CA LEU A 746 7.11 24.06 13.82
C LEU A 746 7.02 24.43 15.30
N SER A 747 6.61 23.49 16.14
CA SER A 747 6.68 23.66 17.60
C SER A 747 8.13 23.78 18.05
N ALA A 748 8.42 24.69 18.99
CA ALA A 748 9.74 24.81 19.58
C ALA A 748 10.11 23.57 20.42
N GLY A 749 11.39 23.20 20.41
CA GLY A 749 11.95 22.09 21.21
C GLY A 749 11.98 20.72 20.52
N LEU A 750 11.58 20.62 19.26
CA LEU A 750 11.70 19.38 18.48
C LEU A 750 13.16 19.16 18.08
N LYS A 751 13.68 17.95 18.30
CA LYS A 751 15.04 17.56 17.88
C LYS A 751 14.98 16.89 16.51
N LEU A 752 15.24 17.66 15.46
CA LEU A 752 15.18 17.22 14.07
C LEU A 752 16.55 16.74 13.58
N CYS A 753 16.64 15.58 12.95
CA CYS A 753 17.78 15.13 12.16
C CYS A 753 17.93 15.97 10.89
N LEU A 754 19.03 16.69 10.73
CA LEU A 754 19.33 17.39 9.49
C LEU A 754 19.76 16.39 8.41
N PRO A 755 19.25 16.44 7.17
CA PRO A 755 19.80 15.64 6.08
C PRO A 755 21.18 16.19 5.66
N LEU A 756 21.85 15.53 4.71
CA LEU A 756 23.16 15.98 4.23
C LEU A 756 23.05 17.33 3.51
N SER A 757 23.98 18.25 3.79
CA SER A 757 23.98 19.58 3.20
C SER A 757 24.32 19.57 1.71
N CYS A 758 23.74 20.49 0.96
CA CYS A 758 23.99 20.77 -0.44
C CYS A 758 24.98 21.93 -0.58
N ASN A 759 25.84 21.86 -1.59
CA ASN A 759 26.80 22.95 -1.88
C ASN A 759 26.06 24.22 -2.34
N ALA A 760 25.01 24.05 -3.13
CA ALA A 760 24.10 25.09 -3.57
C ALA A 760 22.64 24.71 -3.24
N THR A 761 21.88 25.69 -2.75
CA THR A 761 20.43 25.59 -2.53
C THR A 761 19.71 26.79 -3.14
N TYR A 762 18.41 26.65 -3.38
CA TYR A 762 17.54 27.70 -3.92
C TYR A 762 16.18 27.65 -3.24
N SER A 763 15.52 28.80 -3.07
CA SER A 763 14.15 28.87 -2.56
C SER A 763 13.20 29.08 -3.72
N ILE A 764 12.27 28.16 -3.95
CA ILE A 764 11.30 28.21 -5.05
C ILE A 764 10.43 29.47 -4.95
N GLU A 765 10.30 30.20 -6.05
CA GLU A 765 9.40 31.34 -6.20
C GLU A 765 8.08 30.94 -6.91
N PRO A 766 6.97 31.69 -6.75
CA PRO A 766 5.65 31.30 -7.27
C PRO A 766 5.55 31.07 -8.79
N ALA A 767 6.47 31.65 -9.58
CA ALA A 767 6.50 31.52 -11.04
C ALA A 767 7.49 30.46 -11.55
N ASP A 768 8.23 29.81 -10.65
CA ASP A 768 9.29 28.88 -11.03
C ASP A 768 8.76 27.53 -11.50
N ASN A 769 9.51 26.92 -12.41
CA ASN A 769 9.47 25.50 -12.72
C ASN A 769 10.91 24.97 -12.84
N CYS A 770 11.10 23.66 -12.99
CA CYS A 770 12.46 23.12 -13.11
C CYS A 770 13.24 23.75 -14.25
N THR A 771 12.61 23.97 -15.41
CA THR A 771 13.29 24.54 -16.59
C THR A 771 13.79 25.95 -16.34
N THR A 772 13.00 26.80 -15.66
CA THR A 772 13.40 28.17 -15.36
C THR A 772 14.54 28.21 -14.35
N ILE A 773 14.49 27.37 -13.31
CA ILE A 773 15.55 27.25 -12.31
C ILE A 773 16.83 26.69 -12.94
N GLU A 774 16.74 25.61 -13.72
CA GLU A 774 17.89 24.98 -14.37
C GLU A 774 18.60 25.98 -15.30
N TYR A 775 17.83 26.71 -16.10
CA TYR A 775 18.37 27.74 -16.97
C TYR A 775 19.05 28.88 -16.18
N ALA A 776 18.39 29.39 -15.13
CA ALA A 776 18.92 30.48 -14.31
C ALA A 776 20.23 30.13 -13.59
N TYR A 777 20.39 28.87 -13.20
CA TYR A 777 21.54 28.38 -12.45
C TYR A 777 22.56 27.58 -13.28
N SER A 778 22.43 27.61 -14.61
CA SER A 778 23.33 26.90 -15.54
C SER A 778 23.41 25.39 -15.26
N LEU A 779 22.30 24.80 -14.81
CA LEU A 779 22.16 23.37 -14.59
C LEU A 779 21.72 22.68 -15.90
N LYS A 780 21.97 21.39 -16.02
CA LYS A 780 21.49 20.58 -17.16
C LYS A 780 19.99 20.34 -17.00
N SER A 781 19.31 20.10 -18.14
CA SER A 781 17.91 19.70 -18.10
C SER A 781 17.74 18.43 -17.25
N GLY A 782 16.86 18.48 -16.25
CA GLY A 782 16.61 17.41 -15.28
C GLY A 782 17.48 17.44 -14.03
N ASP A 783 18.45 18.37 -13.90
CA ASP A 783 19.31 18.49 -12.72
C ASP A 783 18.53 18.94 -11.47
N VAL A 784 17.49 19.77 -11.58
CA VAL A 784 16.67 20.13 -10.40
C VAL A 784 16.02 18.87 -9.83
N ARG A 785 15.48 18.02 -10.70
CA ARG A 785 14.93 16.72 -10.31
C ARG A 785 16.04 15.80 -9.80
N LYS A 786 17.22 15.78 -10.41
CA LYS A 786 18.37 14.98 -9.99
C LYS A 786 18.80 15.27 -8.54
N TYR A 787 18.69 16.53 -8.10
CA TYR A 787 19.08 16.95 -6.74
C TYR A 787 17.88 17.02 -5.78
N ASN A 788 16.66 17.02 -6.30
CA ASN A 788 15.41 17.00 -5.53
C ASN A 788 14.43 15.97 -6.10
N PRO A 789 14.71 14.67 -5.98
CA PRO A 789 13.97 13.67 -6.76
C PRO A 789 12.62 13.26 -6.18
N TRP A 790 12.13 13.95 -5.15
CA TRP A 790 10.70 14.08 -4.85
C TRP A 790 9.95 14.91 -5.91
N VAL A 791 10.68 15.68 -6.73
CA VAL A 791 10.14 16.32 -7.93
C VAL A 791 9.83 15.24 -8.97
N SER A 792 8.65 15.32 -9.57
CA SER A 792 8.15 14.39 -10.58
C SER A 792 8.97 14.45 -11.87
N TYR A 793 8.81 13.46 -12.76
CA TYR A 793 9.50 13.42 -14.05
C TYR A 793 9.23 14.69 -14.88
N ASP A 794 7.98 15.13 -14.95
CA ASP A 794 7.57 16.33 -15.69
C ASP A 794 7.72 17.64 -14.89
N CYS A 795 8.21 17.57 -13.64
CA CYS A 795 8.32 18.69 -12.71
C CYS A 795 7.00 19.46 -12.48
N ASP A 796 5.86 18.78 -12.63
CA ASP A 796 4.54 19.35 -12.43
C ASP A 796 4.17 19.54 -10.95
N ASN A 797 4.89 18.87 -10.04
CA ASN A 797 4.64 18.91 -8.60
C ASN A 797 5.46 19.95 -7.84
N LEU A 798 6.39 20.67 -8.48
CA LEU A 798 7.37 21.53 -7.78
C LEU A 798 6.70 22.58 -6.86
N GLN A 799 5.67 23.26 -7.37
CA GLN A 799 4.96 24.32 -6.63
C GLN A 799 4.08 23.76 -5.51
N VAL A 800 3.43 22.61 -5.76
CA VAL A 800 2.56 21.96 -4.77
C VAL A 800 3.40 21.41 -3.62
N ALA A 801 4.49 20.72 -3.93
CA ALA A 801 5.42 20.18 -2.95
C ALA A 801 6.10 21.30 -2.14
N GLY A 802 6.39 22.46 -2.73
CA GLY A 802 6.90 23.62 -2.01
C GLY A 802 5.97 24.14 -0.90
N LYS A 803 4.64 23.98 -1.06
CA LYS A 803 3.65 24.34 -0.04
C LYS A 803 3.59 23.32 1.10
N ILE A 804 3.87 22.06 0.81
CA ILE A 804 3.77 20.96 1.78
C ILE A 804 5.08 20.83 2.56
N TYR A 805 6.22 20.86 1.87
CA TYR A 805 7.53 20.55 2.44
C TYR A 805 8.39 21.79 2.70
N GLY A 806 7.90 22.98 2.37
CA GLY A 806 8.71 24.19 2.31
C GLY A 806 9.45 24.33 0.97
N THR A 807 10.02 25.52 0.73
CA THR A 807 10.46 25.93 -0.61
C THR A 807 11.96 25.77 -0.88
N ASN A 808 12.78 25.36 0.10
CA ASN A 808 14.23 25.30 -0.07
C ASN A 808 14.66 23.97 -0.73
N ILE A 809 15.24 24.06 -1.92
CA ILE A 809 15.67 22.91 -2.71
C ILE A 809 17.18 22.89 -2.90
N CYS A 810 17.73 21.73 -3.22
CA CYS A 810 19.15 21.57 -3.55
C CYS A 810 19.40 21.80 -5.04
N LEU A 811 20.42 22.57 -5.38
CA LEU A 811 20.90 22.75 -6.76
C LEU A 811 22.20 21.97 -7.03
N SER A 812 22.54 21.06 -6.13
CA SER A 812 23.73 20.21 -6.17
C SER A 812 23.47 18.94 -5.36
N LEU A 813 24.32 17.91 -5.54
CA LEU A 813 24.23 16.68 -4.76
C LEU A 813 24.33 16.96 -3.26
N GLN A 814 23.41 16.38 -2.49
CA GLN A 814 23.50 16.32 -1.03
C GLN A 814 24.78 15.57 -0.63
N GLY A 815 25.61 16.17 0.23
CA GLY A 815 26.91 15.61 0.63
C GLY A 815 28.07 15.87 -0.34
N GLY A 816 27.85 16.58 -1.45
CA GLY A 816 28.88 16.96 -2.43
C GLY A 816 29.18 15.90 -3.51
N GLU A 817 29.98 16.27 -4.52
CA GLU A 817 30.47 15.32 -5.54
C GLU A 817 31.53 14.41 -4.92
N HIS A 818 31.26 13.10 -4.88
CA HIS A 818 32.31 12.11 -4.66
C HIS A 818 33.16 11.99 -5.93
N SER A 819 34.21 12.81 -6.00
CA SER A 819 35.35 12.51 -6.86
C SER A 819 36.11 11.35 -6.24
N GLY A 820 35.91 10.14 -6.80
CA GLY A 820 36.97 9.16 -6.75
C GLY A 820 38.15 9.76 -7.52
N ASN A 821 39.02 10.50 -6.83
CA ASN A 821 40.13 11.20 -7.46
C ASN A 821 41.04 10.22 -8.20
N SER A 822 40.82 10.15 -9.51
CA SER A 822 41.80 9.80 -10.52
C SER A 822 42.78 10.97 -10.67
N ALA A 823 43.81 10.97 -9.83
CA ALA A 823 45.04 11.68 -10.16
C ALA A 823 45.90 10.74 -11.00
N ASN A 824 46.09 11.10 -12.27
CA ASN A 824 47.00 10.42 -13.20
C ASN A 824 48.43 10.43 -12.67
N ASP A 825 48.97 9.26 -12.32
CA ASP A 825 50.27 8.83 -12.84
C ASP A 825 50.34 7.29 -12.92
N GLY A 826 50.58 6.79 -14.14
CA GLY A 826 50.99 5.43 -14.50
C GLY A 826 50.46 4.19 -13.78
N SER A 827 49.23 3.73 -14.08
CA SER A 827 48.96 2.29 -14.31
C SER A 827 47.56 2.08 -14.92
N THR A 828 47.51 1.31 -16.02
CA THR A 828 46.33 1.13 -16.89
C THR A 828 45.40 0.03 -16.38
N THR A 829 44.30 0.41 -15.72
CA THR A 829 42.90 -0.13 -15.74
C THR A 829 42.22 -0.02 -14.36
N PRO A 830 41.00 0.52 -14.23
CA PRO A 830 40.29 0.56 -12.95
C PRO A 830 39.50 -0.75 -12.72
N SER A 831 39.79 -1.42 -11.60
CA SER A 831 39.09 -2.59 -11.06
C SER A 831 39.18 -2.53 -9.50
N PRO A 832 38.58 -3.46 -8.73
CA PRO A 832 37.27 -3.39 -8.08
C PRO A 832 37.37 -3.46 -6.53
N SER A 833 36.85 -2.47 -5.79
CA SER A 833 36.66 -2.45 -4.31
C SER A 833 37.49 -3.43 -3.47
N ASP A 834 38.80 -3.29 -3.54
CA ASP A 834 39.73 -3.88 -2.59
C ASP A 834 39.77 -3.00 -1.35
N VAL A 835 39.34 -3.55 -0.21
CA VAL A 835 39.31 -2.85 1.08
C VAL A 835 40.73 -2.63 1.63
N TYR A 836 41.71 -3.35 1.07
CA TYR A 836 43.11 -3.29 1.43
C TYR A 836 43.91 -2.46 0.43
N VAL A 837 45.06 -1.97 0.88
CA VAL A 837 46.02 -1.22 0.05
C VAL A 837 47.35 -1.97 -0.03
N TYR A 838 48.07 -1.82 -1.14
CA TYR A 838 49.32 -2.58 -1.34
C TYR A 838 50.48 -2.09 -0.48
N ASN A 839 50.57 -0.78 -0.25
CA ASN A 839 51.71 -0.17 0.44
C ASN A 839 51.24 0.56 1.68
N ALA A 840 51.97 0.37 2.79
CA ALA A 840 51.79 1.19 3.98
C ALA A 840 52.38 2.58 3.72
N VAL A 841 51.72 3.62 4.23
CA VAL A 841 52.25 4.98 4.25
C VAL A 841 52.36 5.42 5.71
N PRO A 842 53.39 6.17 6.10
CA PRO A 842 53.50 6.67 7.46
C PRO A 842 52.31 7.58 7.80
N PRO A 843 51.85 7.61 9.06
CA PRO A 843 50.79 8.53 9.48
C PRO A 843 51.27 9.99 9.32
N PRO A 844 50.33 10.95 9.17
CA PRO A 844 50.68 12.37 9.05
C PRO A 844 51.66 12.82 10.15
N SER A 845 52.63 13.67 9.79
CA SER A 845 53.57 14.22 10.76
C SER A 845 52.82 15.01 11.84
N ASN A 846 52.93 14.56 13.10
CA ASN A 846 52.21 14.99 14.32
C ASN A 846 50.87 14.27 14.64
N ALA A 847 50.51 13.22 13.88
CA ALA A 847 49.35 12.39 14.19
C ALA A 847 49.50 11.68 15.55
N THR A 848 48.45 11.71 16.37
CA THR A 848 48.38 10.93 17.62
C THR A 848 47.57 9.67 17.35
N LEU A 849 48.23 8.53 17.15
CA LEU A 849 47.53 7.27 16.84
C LEU A 849 46.58 6.83 17.97
N ALA A 850 45.44 6.27 17.59
CA ALA A 850 44.52 5.60 18.50
C ALA A 850 45.16 4.30 19.04
N GLU A 851 44.76 3.89 20.25
CA GLU A 851 45.35 2.72 20.90
C GLU A 851 45.10 1.43 20.10
N GLY A 852 46.15 0.63 19.87
CA GLY A 852 46.05 -0.63 19.13
C GLY A 852 45.85 -0.50 17.61
N THR A 853 45.69 0.71 17.06
CA THR A 853 45.58 0.95 15.61
C THR A 853 46.79 0.37 14.87
N THR A 854 46.54 -0.38 13.79
CA THR A 854 47.63 -0.95 12.98
C THR A 854 48.48 0.15 12.32
N GLN A 855 49.79 -0.06 12.29
CA GLN A 855 50.73 0.82 11.57
C GLN A 855 50.90 0.42 10.11
N ASN A 856 50.51 -0.80 9.76
CA ASN A 856 50.53 -1.32 8.40
C ASN A 856 49.31 -0.82 7.62
N CYS A 857 49.22 0.51 7.50
CA CYS A 857 48.08 1.23 6.95
C CYS A 857 48.51 2.13 5.78
N GLY A 858 47.77 2.12 4.67
CA GLY A 858 48.02 3.01 3.54
C GLY A 858 47.08 4.22 3.46
N LYS A 859 46.05 4.30 4.33
CA LYS A 859 45.18 5.49 4.45
C LYS A 859 44.85 5.78 5.92
N TRP A 860 45.07 7.02 6.34
CA TRP A 860 44.88 7.46 7.72
C TRP A 860 43.73 8.46 7.81
N HIS A 861 42.95 8.39 8.89
CA HIS A 861 41.92 9.38 9.21
C HIS A 861 42.12 9.90 10.63
N GLU A 862 42.26 11.21 10.79
CA GLU A 862 42.26 11.87 12.10
C GLU A 862 40.82 12.23 12.47
N ALA A 863 40.31 11.58 13.52
CA ALA A 863 38.96 11.77 13.99
C ALA A 863 38.77 13.21 14.51
N MET A 864 37.73 13.87 14.02
CA MET A 864 37.27 15.17 14.46
C MET A 864 36.03 15.02 15.35
N THR A 865 35.73 16.06 16.13
CA THR A 865 34.49 16.10 16.91
C THR A 865 33.29 16.03 15.96
N GLY A 866 32.49 14.98 16.06
CA GLY A 866 31.32 14.75 15.19
C GLY A 866 31.54 13.69 14.10
N ASP A 867 32.76 13.15 13.95
CA ASP A 867 32.97 12.00 13.06
C ASP A 867 32.28 10.75 13.62
N SER A 868 31.71 9.95 12.72
CA SER A 868 31.14 8.64 13.02
C SER A 868 31.90 7.54 12.30
N CYS A 869 31.96 6.34 12.88
CA CYS A 869 32.64 5.22 12.24
C CYS A 869 32.03 4.90 10.87
N VAL A 870 30.71 5.09 10.72
CA VAL A 870 30.02 4.90 9.45
C VAL A 870 30.46 5.93 8.43
N GLY A 871 30.58 7.22 8.81
CA GLY A 871 31.09 8.28 7.96
C GLY A 871 32.52 8.00 7.47
N ILE A 872 33.40 7.54 8.36
CA ILE A 872 34.79 7.18 8.02
C ILE A 872 34.81 5.94 7.11
N CYS A 873 34.01 4.91 7.41
CA CYS A 873 33.90 3.72 6.57
C CYS A 873 33.45 4.09 5.14
N GLY A 874 32.45 4.95 5.03
CA GLY A 874 31.94 5.47 3.75
C GLY A 874 33.01 6.28 3.00
N GLN A 875 33.71 7.19 3.68
CA GLN A 875 34.73 8.06 3.08
C GLN A 875 35.90 7.26 2.49
N TYR A 876 36.35 6.22 3.18
CA TYR A 876 37.55 5.47 2.79
C TYR A 876 37.26 4.17 2.03
N GLY A 877 35.97 3.81 1.89
CA GLY A 877 35.56 2.57 1.26
C GLY A 877 35.97 1.32 2.05
N ILE A 878 36.08 1.45 3.38
CA ILE A 878 36.45 0.37 4.30
C ILE A 878 35.20 -0.19 4.98
N THR A 879 35.10 -1.50 5.15
CA THR A 879 33.95 -2.10 5.85
C THR A 879 34.06 -1.85 7.35
N HIS A 880 32.91 -1.69 8.03
CA HIS A 880 32.89 -1.52 9.48
C HIS A 880 33.64 -2.64 10.20
N ALA A 881 33.45 -3.88 9.77
CA ALA A 881 34.14 -5.05 10.33
C ALA A 881 35.67 -4.96 10.21
N VAL A 882 36.20 -4.54 9.05
CA VAL A 882 37.65 -4.36 8.89
C VAL A 882 38.13 -3.12 9.65
N PHE A 883 37.37 -2.03 9.64
CA PHE A 883 37.71 -0.79 10.34
C PHE A 883 37.84 -0.99 11.85
N VAL A 884 36.91 -1.67 12.52
CA VAL A 884 37.04 -1.97 13.96
C VAL A 884 38.13 -3.01 14.25
N MET A 885 38.39 -3.92 13.31
CA MET A 885 39.42 -4.95 13.46
C MET A 885 40.84 -4.38 13.39
N VAL A 886 41.07 -3.40 12.52
CA VAL A 886 42.38 -2.74 12.38
C VAL A 886 42.56 -1.57 13.35
N ASN A 887 41.50 -1.21 14.09
CA ASN A 887 41.48 -0.19 15.13
C ASN A 887 40.82 -0.72 16.42
N PRO A 888 41.49 -1.60 17.18
CA PRO A 888 40.90 -2.35 18.30
C PRO A 888 40.44 -1.51 19.50
N SER A 889 40.81 -0.23 19.58
CA SER A 889 40.26 0.69 20.58
C SER A 889 38.79 1.03 20.34
N LEU A 890 38.24 0.68 19.17
CA LEU A 890 36.84 0.94 18.81
C LEU A 890 35.96 -0.24 19.19
N ASP A 891 34.80 0.05 19.80
CA ASP A 891 33.79 -0.95 20.11
C ASP A 891 33.10 -1.44 18.83
N SER A 892 32.92 -2.75 18.68
CA SER A 892 32.34 -3.33 17.46
C SER A 892 30.84 -3.07 17.28
N THR A 893 30.14 -2.63 18.33
CA THR A 893 28.68 -2.42 18.35
C THR A 893 28.34 -0.93 18.41
N HIS A 894 29.14 -0.16 19.14
CA HIS A 894 28.98 1.28 19.39
C HIS A 894 30.23 2.06 18.96
N CYS A 895 30.78 1.72 17.80
CA CYS A 895 32.05 2.23 17.30
C CYS A 895 32.18 3.75 17.38
N SER A 896 31.17 4.49 16.92
CA SER A 896 31.17 5.96 16.94
C SER A 896 31.29 6.55 18.35
N ASN A 897 30.79 5.85 19.38
CA ASN A 897 30.87 6.30 20.78
C ASN A 897 32.28 6.17 21.36
N THR A 898 33.11 5.32 20.75
CA THR A 898 34.49 5.07 21.17
C THR A 898 35.52 5.76 20.29
N LEU A 899 35.08 6.50 19.28
CA LEU A 899 35.92 7.34 18.44
C LEU A 899 36.38 8.57 19.25
N GLN A 900 37.68 8.81 19.32
CA GLN A 900 38.26 9.89 20.11
C GLN A 900 38.74 11.01 19.19
N ALA A 901 38.15 12.20 19.31
CA ALA A 901 38.60 13.37 18.57
C ALA A 901 40.08 13.68 18.84
N GLY A 902 40.83 14.00 17.78
CA GLY A 902 42.28 14.20 17.80
C GLY A 902 43.11 12.91 17.78
N LYS A 903 42.47 11.73 17.68
CA LYS A 903 43.16 10.46 17.44
C LYS A 903 43.11 10.07 15.97
N THR A 904 44.19 9.46 15.49
CA THR A 904 44.30 8.98 14.12
C THR A 904 44.11 7.46 14.05
N TYR A 905 43.21 7.02 13.16
CA TYR A 905 42.80 5.65 12.93
C TYR A 905 43.24 5.18 11.54
N CYS A 906 43.50 3.88 11.40
CA CYS A 906 43.75 3.27 10.11
C CYS A 906 42.43 3.10 9.33
N ALA A 907 42.29 3.82 8.22
CA ALA A 907 41.10 3.79 7.38
C ALA A 907 41.30 3.01 6.06
N GLY A 908 42.50 2.47 5.83
CA GLY A 908 42.81 1.61 4.69
C GLY A 908 44.02 0.73 4.99
N PRO A 909 43.83 -0.46 5.60
CA PRO A 909 44.91 -1.34 6.02
C PRO A 909 45.59 -2.02 4.82
N THR A 910 46.84 -2.40 4.97
CA THR A 910 47.53 -3.22 3.95
C THR A 910 47.10 -4.69 4.02
N TYR A 911 47.40 -5.47 2.98
CA TYR A 911 47.17 -6.91 3.00
C TYR A 911 47.90 -7.65 4.14
N SER A 912 49.00 -7.10 4.63
CA SER A 912 49.81 -7.63 5.74
C SER A 912 49.55 -6.88 7.05
N TRP A 913 48.39 -6.24 7.22
CA TRP A 913 48.09 -5.42 8.39
C TRP A 913 48.19 -6.17 9.73
N ASN A 914 48.01 -7.49 9.71
CA ASN A 914 48.08 -8.36 10.88
C ASN A 914 49.45 -9.01 11.09
N GLN A 915 50.44 -8.75 10.23
CA GLN A 915 51.78 -9.27 10.40
C GLN A 915 52.52 -8.46 11.46
N THR A 916 53.12 -9.16 12.42
CA THR A 916 53.95 -8.57 13.46
C THR A 916 55.36 -8.38 12.92
N ASP A 917 55.86 -7.14 12.93
CA ASP A 917 57.18 -6.79 12.41
C ASP A 917 58.27 -7.62 13.06
N GLY A 918 58.85 -8.50 12.25
CA GLY A 918 59.99 -9.32 12.60
C GLY A 918 60.90 -9.48 11.39
N SER A 919 61.55 -8.40 10.93
CA SER A 919 62.95 -8.37 10.46
C SER A 919 63.26 -7.16 9.59
N ASN A 920 64.35 -6.47 9.95
CA ASN A 920 65.06 -5.51 9.11
C ASN A 920 65.55 -6.15 7.81
N SER A 921 65.27 -5.55 6.65
CA SER A 921 66.25 -5.39 5.55
C SER A 921 65.78 -4.43 4.45
N PRO A 922 66.71 -3.81 3.70
CA PRO A 922 66.59 -2.43 3.26
C PRO A 922 66.06 -2.26 1.82
N ALA A 923 65.70 -1.00 1.55
CA ALA A 923 65.25 -0.42 0.30
C ALA A 923 65.82 -1.04 -0.98
N LEU A 924 64.93 -1.28 -1.94
CA LEU A 924 65.26 -1.45 -3.35
C LEU A 924 64.62 -0.31 -4.14
N SER A 925 65.48 0.61 -4.56
CA SER A 925 65.26 1.55 -5.64
C SER A 925 65.09 0.81 -6.97
N ILE A 926 64.07 1.13 -7.76
CA ILE A 926 64.09 1.74 -9.10
C ILE A 926 62.67 2.23 -9.40
#